data_AF-A0A6A5H640-F1
#
_entry.id   AF-A0A6A5H640-F1
#
_cell.length_a   1.000
_cell.length_b   1.000
_cell.length_c   1.000
_cell.angle_alpha   90.00
_cell.angle_beta   90.00
_cell.angle_gamma   90.00
#
_symmetry.space_group_name_H-M   'P 1'
#
loop_
_entity.id
_entity.type
_entity.pdbx_description
1 polymer ?
#
loop_
_entity_poly.entity_id
_entity_poly.type
_entity_poly.pdbx_seq_one_letter_code
_entity_poly.pdbx_strand_id
1 'polypeptide(L)'
;MQIMLFLLVTTRIIASEVQPSRIQRQTQDNFSPLVENLQKLSRISNGISLEIGLIDETFPTDNVISELLHMGSLKPNQFVDSQLNSAKSAISELSSLPKKWKTDDGVTAIESRLVVLENIRKESFSVEDFKNFTGRKDYETLLGEMKGLDAHKANISSLKTELTSLNGIFLGFESKAKDLNVQNVKTALLAFPMIENSLGEMEKMVTTLDPLVVLLGKAKRLRESSKFFEMLRLESEFRKNLTNVLTYREDPMKSFNQNFDNVFDLGKTSATSEPAFSSIDQLILNRRDSRELPCEYTCGLGNVGSDLEKLKNDCGDEWIQKRMTNGSVVEKNLKESFSYLDELIGELKNVELAWKPLEDDKLLVRYDQVRVIQKEANHLSGISQVIKTKIGEFRECDNPSTGFPGVKFEGLKKVGDVIGELNTDLDQLRSLNYIEKLKSVTSMKDGLSTAGKPENEQIQMARTFLQKMESNEEYKTVIDSLKTLQTDLGSLETIIPNVVDAVPKISFKYIDDHHKALNEDVSGILEAMKELNTATSQKYGEEEKSVNTLKKLELQFSKFGLKDAPSSLEALDTFFLDYVGSMTFVPPSVAPLMVPSEPASSPSSELFSTTIVLIIIIYSSFVVRKRKKKKWAKSIRTYNKKG
;
A
#
# COMPACT_ATOMS: atom_id res chain seq x y z
N MET A 1 8.67 56.77 14.35
CA MET A 1 9.65 55.76 14.82
C MET A 1 9.37 55.27 16.24
N GLN A 2 9.28 56.12 17.28
CA GLN A 2 9.01 55.65 18.66
C GLN A 2 7.66 54.93 18.86
N ILE A 3 6.57 55.33 18.17
CA ILE A 3 5.29 54.59 18.21
C ILE A 3 5.43 53.18 17.58
N MET A 4 6.20 53.07 16.50
CA MET A 4 6.54 51.77 15.91
C MET A 4 7.40 50.93 16.85
N LEU A 5 8.32 51.56 17.61
CA LEU A 5 9.12 50.87 18.63
C LEU A 5 8.23 50.35 19.78
N PHE A 6 7.22 51.11 20.21
CA PHE A 6 6.31 50.67 21.27
C PHE A 6 5.41 49.51 20.81
N LEU A 7 4.88 49.56 19.58
CA LEU A 7 4.11 48.47 18.97
C LEU A 7 4.96 47.21 18.65
N LEU A 8 6.22 47.38 18.24
CA LEU A 8 7.17 46.29 18.03
C LEU A 8 7.64 45.63 19.34
N VAL A 9 7.75 46.40 20.44
CA VAL A 9 8.09 45.85 21.75
C VAL A 9 6.91 45.06 22.35
N THR A 10 5.67 45.53 22.18
CA THR A 10 4.49 44.78 22.66
C THR A 10 4.22 43.51 21.84
N THR A 11 4.52 43.49 20.53
CA THR A 11 4.37 42.26 19.71
C THR A 11 5.53 41.28 19.92
N ARG A 12 6.77 41.74 20.11
CA ARG A 12 7.90 40.83 20.42
C ARG A 12 7.82 40.14 21.79
N ILE A 13 7.09 40.69 22.76
CA ILE A 13 6.90 40.04 24.08
C ILE A 13 5.95 38.83 24.02
N ILE A 14 5.15 38.69 22.95
CA ILE A 14 4.30 37.51 22.72
C ILE A 14 5.02 36.43 21.89
N ALA A 15 6.13 36.79 21.22
CA ALA A 15 6.91 35.90 20.36
C ALA A 15 8.36 35.71 20.87
N SER A 16 8.49 35.06 22.03
CA SER A 16 9.74 34.44 22.48
C SER A 16 9.46 33.03 23.02
N GLU A 17 10.38 32.11 22.76
CA GLU A 17 10.23 30.67 23.01
C GLU A 17 9.81 30.37 24.46
N VAL A 18 8.65 29.71 24.63
CA VAL A 18 8.28 29.05 25.88
C VAL A 18 8.13 27.55 25.59
N GLN A 19 9.21 26.80 25.85
CA GLN A 19 9.08 25.36 26.08
C GLN A 19 8.08 25.11 27.23
N PRO A 20 7.35 23.97 27.23
CA PRO A 20 6.21 23.73 28.11
C PRO A 20 6.62 23.49 29.58
N SER A 21 7.06 24.55 30.24
CA SER A 21 7.19 24.64 31.69
C SER A 21 5.85 25.09 32.25
N ARG A 22 5.27 24.27 33.13
CA ARG A 22 3.89 24.39 33.63
C ARG A 22 3.80 25.53 34.66
N ILE A 23 3.75 26.78 34.20
CA ILE A 23 3.57 27.95 35.07
C ILE A 23 2.18 27.89 35.72
N GLN A 24 2.18 27.95 37.05
CA GLN A 24 0.97 27.91 37.87
C GLN A 24 0.20 29.23 37.69
N ARG A 25 -1.02 29.18 37.16
CA ARG A 25 -1.86 30.38 36.98
C ARG A 25 -2.19 30.99 38.35
N GLN A 26 -1.69 32.20 38.63
CA GLN A 26 -2.31 33.07 39.62
C GLN A 26 -3.70 33.51 39.12
N THR A 27 -4.58 33.86 40.06
CA THR A 27 -6.03 34.04 39.88
C THR A 27 -6.40 34.92 38.68
N GLN A 28 -7.39 34.46 37.90
CA GLN A 28 -7.55 34.77 36.48
C GLN A 28 -8.35 36.06 36.19
N ASP A 29 -8.92 36.70 37.21
CA ASP A 29 -10.06 37.62 37.06
C ASP A 29 -9.70 39.03 36.58
N ASN A 30 -8.53 39.57 36.98
CA ASN A 30 -8.14 40.94 36.61
C ASN A 30 -7.56 41.08 35.19
N PHE A 31 -7.18 39.97 34.54
CA PHE A 31 -6.56 40.01 33.20
C PHE A 31 -7.59 39.91 32.07
N SER A 32 -8.71 39.21 32.30
CA SER A 32 -9.75 39.00 31.28
C SER A 32 -10.34 40.31 30.72
N PRO A 33 -10.70 41.33 31.54
CA PRO A 33 -11.24 42.58 31.01
C PRO A 33 -10.22 43.38 30.19
N LEU A 34 -8.92 43.26 30.48
CA LEU A 34 -7.88 43.93 29.71
C LEU A 34 -7.72 43.29 28.33
N VAL A 35 -7.71 41.95 28.27
CA VAL A 35 -7.66 41.21 27.00
C VAL A 35 -8.88 41.52 26.12
N GLU A 36 -10.08 41.54 26.70
CA GLU A 36 -11.31 41.85 25.98
C GLU A 36 -11.28 43.28 25.38
N ASN A 37 -10.83 44.27 26.15
CA ASN A 37 -10.70 45.65 25.67
C ASN A 37 -9.63 45.81 24.56
N LEU A 38 -8.54 45.04 24.63
CA LEU A 38 -7.53 45.00 23.56
C LEU A 38 -8.07 44.30 22.30
N GLN A 39 -8.92 43.26 22.44
CA GLN A 39 -9.61 42.64 21.31
C GLN A 39 -10.56 43.63 20.63
N LYS A 40 -11.37 44.39 21.38
CA LYS A 40 -12.24 45.45 20.84
C LYS A 40 -11.45 46.48 20.03
N LEU A 41 -10.34 46.99 20.58
CA LEU A 41 -9.43 47.90 19.85
C LEU A 41 -8.86 47.27 18.58
N SER A 42 -8.45 46.00 18.64
CA SER A 42 -7.88 45.26 17.51
C SER A 42 -8.91 45.14 16.37
N ARG A 43 -10.16 44.79 16.71
CA ARG A 43 -11.29 44.73 15.76
C ARG A 43 -11.54 46.09 15.12
N ILE A 44 -11.78 47.14 15.91
CA ILE A 44 -12.02 48.50 15.38
C ILE A 44 -10.87 48.95 14.46
N SER A 45 -9.62 48.75 14.87
CA SER A 45 -8.44 49.14 14.09
C SER A 45 -8.32 48.37 12.77
N ASN A 46 -8.69 47.09 12.75
CA ASN A 46 -8.69 46.29 11.53
C ASN A 46 -9.90 46.62 10.65
N GLY A 47 -11.09 46.85 11.22
CA GLY A 47 -12.27 47.30 10.48
C GLY A 47 -12.01 48.60 9.71
N ILE A 48 -11.35 49.57 10.34
CA ILE A 48 -10.94 50.83 9.68
C ILE A 48 -9.93 50.54 8.55
N SER A 49 -8.92 49.70 8.80
CA SER A 49 -7.93 49.34 7.79
C SER A 49 -8.53 48.58 6.60
N LEU A 50 -9.51 47.72 6.86
CA LEU A 50 -10.22 46.92 5.87
C LEU A 50 -11.11 47.79 4.99
N GLU A 51 -11.91 48.69 5.59
CA GLU A 51 -12.74 49.64 4.86
C GLU A 51 -11.89 50.55 3.95
N ILE A 52 -10.83 51.17 4.48
CA ILE A 52 -9.92 52.00 3.69
C ILE A 52 -9.23 51.16 2.60
N GLY A 53 -8.75 49.96 2.95
CA GLY A 53 -8.03 49.08 2.04
C GLY A 53 -8.85 48.65 0.82
N LEU A 54 -10.14 48.36 1.05
CA LEU A 54 -11.12 48.02 0.01
C LEU A 54 -11.53 49.25 -0.82
N ILE A 55 -11.80 50.41 -0.18
CA ILE A 55 -12.20 51.65 -0.88
C ILE A 55 -11.09 52.18 -1.81
N ASP A 56 -9.84 52.15 -1.37
CA ASP A 56 -8.69 52.63 -2.15
C ASP A 56 -8.13 51.55 -3.12
N GLU A 57 -8.79 50.40 -3.27
CA GLU A 57 -8.38 49.24 -4.09
C GLU A 57 -6.96 48.70 -3.75
N THR A 58 -6.47 48.97 -2.54
CA THR A 58 -5.12 48.55 -2.09
C THR A 58 -5.09 47.14 -1.52
N PHE A 59 -6.24 46.64 -1.04
CA PHE A 59 -6.41 45.27 -0.58
C PHE A 59 -7.08 44.43 -1.68
N PRO A 60 -6.44 43.37 -2.21
CA PRO A 60 -7.06 42.54 -3.24
C PRO A 60 -8.29 41.80 -2.68
N THR A 61 -9.47 42.07 -3.24
CA THR A 61 -10.76 41.55 -2.76
C THR A 61 -10.77 40.03 -2.59
N ASP A 62 -10.25 39.29 -3.58
CA ASP A 62 -10.13 37.83 -3.50
C ASP A 62 -9.27 37.37 -2.30
N ASN A 63 -8.20 38.09 -1.97
CA ASN A 63 -7.34 37.73 -0.83
C ASN A 63 -8.02 38.02 0.50
N VAL A 64 -8.62 39.21 0.62
CA VAL A 64 -9.42 39.59 1.80
C VAL A 64 -10.50 38.53 2.06
N ILE A 65 -11.26 38.13 1.05
CA ILE A 65 -12.34 37.16 1.22
C ILE A 65 -11.79 35.75 1.49
N SER A 66 -10.64 35.38 0.93
CA SER A 66 -9.95 34.11 1.27
C SER A 66 -9.52 34.07 2.74
N GLU A 67 -8.97 35.16 3.27
CA GLU A 67 -8.63 35.27 4.69
C GLU A 67 -9.89 35.19 5.55
N LEU A 68 -10.91 35.98 5.21
CA LEU A 68 -12.14 36.02 6.00
C LEU A 68 -12.80 34.62 6.04
N LEU A 69 -12.87 33.90 4.93
CA LEU A 69 -13.49 32.57 4.91
C LEU A 69 -12.59 31.44 5.46
N HIS A 70 -11.38 31.75 5.95
CA HIS A 70 -10.35 30.77 6.32
C HIS A 70 -10.04 29.77 5.19
N MET A 71 -10.01 30.25 3.94
CA MET A 71 -9.71 29.47 2.74
C MET A 71 -8.20 29.27 2.53
N GLY A 72 -7.36 30.02 3.25
CA GLY A 72 -5.91 29.97 3.11
C GLY A 72 -5.43 30.48 1.74
N SER A 73 -4.65 29.66 1.04
CA SER A 73 -4.16 29.98 -0.31
C SER A 73 -5.24 29.87 -1.40
N LEU A 74 -6.36 29.19 -1.12
CA LEU A 74 -7.43 29.00 -2.09
C LEU A 74 -8.15 30.32 -2.39
N LYS A 75 -8.69 30.46 -3.60
CA LYS A 75 -9.45 31.62 -4.07
C LYS A 75 -10.92 31.27 -4.35
N PRO A 76 -11.88 32.20 -4.17
CA PRO A 76 -13.29 31.97 -4.50
C PRO A 76 -13.51 31.47 -5.93
N ASN A 77 -12.71 31.96 -6.89
CA ASN A 77 -12.80 31.55 -8.30
C ASN A 77 -12.48 30.05 -8.57
N GLN A 78 -11.85 29.34 -7.63
CA GLN A 78 -11.58 27.90 -7.72
C GLN A 78 -12.80 27.02 -7.40
N PHE A 79 -13.90 27.62 -6.96
CA PHE A 79 -15.15 26.93 -6.63
C PHE A 79 -16.33 27.34 -7.53
N VAL A 80 -16.07 28.13 -8.58
CA VAL A 80 -17.09 28.53 -9.58
C VAL A 80 -17.55 27.31 -10.38
N ASP A 81 -18.84 27.30 -10.73
CA ASP A 81 -19.70 26.24 -11.29
C ASP A 81 -18.96 25.08 -11.97
N SER A 82 -18.12 25.40 -12.96
CA SER A 82 -17.41 24.42 -13.77
C SER A 82 -16.60 23.39 -12.97
N GLN A 83 -16.05 23.77 -11.80
CA GLN A 83 -15.29 22.86 -10.95
C GLN A 83 -16.21 22.03 -10.04
N LEU A 84 -17.16 22.65 -9.33
CA LEU A 84 -18.09 21.91 -8.45
C LEU A 84 -19.00 20.96 -9.23
N ASN A 85 -19.42 21.34 -10.45
CA ASN A 85 -20.17 20.45 -11.34
C ASN A 85 -19.36 19.21 -11.77
N SER A 86 -18.03 19.27 -11.84
CA SER A 86 -17.20 18.08 -12.12
C SER A 86 -17.23 17.08 -10.95
N ALA A 87 -17.13 17.56 -9.71
CA ALA A 87 -17.26 16.73 -8.51
C ALA A 87 -18.68 16.16 -8.38
N LYS A 88 -19.71 16.98 -8.58
CA LYS A 88 -21.12 16.56 -8.60
C LYS A 88 -21.38 15.49 -9.65
N SER A 89 -20.78 15.62 -10.84
CA SER A 89 -20.87 14.62 -11.91
C SER A 89 -20.21 13.31 -11.50
N ALA A 90 -19.01 13.34 -10.90
CA ALA A 90 -18.32 12.13 -10.43
C ALA A 90 -19.11 11.38 -9.34
N ILE A 91 -19.68 12.10 -8.37
CA ILE A 91 -20.53 11.49 -7.32
C ILE A 91 -21.82 10.93 -7.93
N SER A 92 -22.43 11.66 -8.85
CA SER A 92 -23.66 11.23 -9.54
C SER A 92 -23.41 9.95 -10.34
N GLU A 93 -22.34 9.93 -11.14
CA GLU A 93 -21.90 8.76 -11.92
C GLU A 93 -21.66 7.56 -10.99
N LEU A 94 -20.87 7.75 -9.93
CA LEU A 94 -20.58 6.72 -8.93
C LEU A 94 -21.85 6.15 -8.26
N SER A 95 -22.79 7.01 -7.88
CA SER A 95 -24.07 6.61 -7.27
C SER A 95 -24.99 5.87 -8.25
N SER A 96 -24.81 6.11 -9.55
CA SER A 96 -25.60 5.53 -10.64
C SER A 96 -25.03 4.20 -11.15
N LEU A 97 -23.71 3.98 -11.03
CA LEU A 97 -23.00 2.81 -11.54
C LEU A 97 -23.63 1.47 -11.14
N PRO A 98 -24.11 1.24 -9.90
CA PRO A 98 -24.84 0.01 -9.53
C PRO A 98 -26.06 -0.30 -10.40
N LYS A 99 -26.71 0.73 -10.94
CA LYS A 99 -27.91 0.65 -11.77
C LYS A 99 -27.58 0.52 -13.26
N LYS A 100 -26.32 0.77 -13.65
CA LYS A 100 -25.85 0.65 -15.04
C LYS A 100 -25.33 -0.75 -15.37
N TRP A 101 -25.00 -1.56 -14.36
CA TRP A 101 -24.60 -2.96 -14.56
C TRP A 101 -25.71 -3.76 -15.25
N LYS A 102 -25.35 -4.37 -16.38
CA LYS A 102 -26.16 -5.37 -17.07
C LYS A 102 -25.68 -6.74 -16.66
N THR A 103 -26.50 -7.47 -15.93
CA THR A 103 -26.23 -8.86 -15.58
C THR A 103 -27.36 -9.73 -16.15
N ASP A 104 -26.98 -10.75 -16.88
CA ASP A 104 -27.83 -11.79 -17.45
C ASP A 104 -27.00 -13.07 -17.59
N ASP A 105 -27.65 -14.22 -17.79
CA ASP A 105 -26.98 -15.52 -17.87
C ASP A 105 -25.86 -15.57 -18.93
N GLY A 106 -25.98 -14.77 -20.00
CA GLY A 106 -24.96 -14.66 -21.04
C GLY A 106 -23.75 -13.84 -20.59
N VAL A 107 -23.95 -12.72 -19.90
CA VAL A 107 -22.87 -11.92 -19.32
C VAL A 107 -22.13 -12.74 -18.25
N THR A 108 -22.85 -13.40 -17.35
CA THR A 108 -22.25 -14.26 -16.31
C THR A 108 -21.51 -15.46 -16.90
N ALA A 109 -21.98 -16.03 -18.02
CA ALA A 109 -21.25 -17.07 -18.74
C ALA A 109 -19.93 -16.56 -19.32
N ILE A 110 -19.90 -15.35 -19.90
CA ILE A 110 -18.67 -14.70 -20.40
C ILE A 110 -17.68 -14.44 -19.26
N GLU A 111 -18.14 -13.86 -18.16
CA GLU A 111 -17.33 -13.61 -16.95
C GLU A 111 -16.72 -14.91 -16.41
N SER A 112 -17.55 -15.95 -16.26
CA SER A 112 -17.11 -17.27 -15.78
C SER A 112 -16.09 -17.91 -16.72
N ARG A 113 -16.26 -17.75 -18.04
CA ARG A 113 -15.32 -18.29 -19.03
C ARG A 113 -13.97 -17.57 -19.01
N LEU A 114 -13.97 -16.25 -18.87
CA LEU A 114 -12.74 -15.47 -18.72
C LEU A 114 -11.98 -15.82 -17.43
N VAL A 115 -12.68 -16.15 -16.33
CA VAL A 115 -12.04 -16.67 -15.11
C VAL A 115 -11.36 -18.03 -15.35
N VAL A 116 -11.98 -18.93 -16.13
CA VAL A 116 -11.35 -20.22 -16.51
C VAL A 116 -10.07 -19.98 -17.32
N LEU A 117 -10.13 -19.10 -18.32
CA LEU A 117 -8.98 -18.74 -19.16
C LEU A 117 -7.86 -18.03 -18.36
N GLU A 118 -8.22 -17.23 -17.36
CA GLU A 118 -7.27 -16.57 -16.46
C GLU A 118 -6.58 -17.54 -15.48
N ASN A 119 -7.30 -18.57 -15.01
CA ASN A 119 -6.71 -19.62 -14.17
C ASN A 119 -5.72 -20.47 -14.98
N ILE A 120 -6.13 -20.88 -16.19
CA ILE A 120 -5.27 -21.54 -17.18
C ILE A 120 -3.96 -20.77 -17.39
N ARG A 121 -4.06 -19.46 -17.59
CA ARG A 121 -2.91 -18.57 -17.80
C ARG A 121 -1.99 -18.50 -16.57
N LYS A 122 -2.53 -18.63 -15.35
CA LYS A 122 -1.77 -18.65 -14.10
C LYS A 122 -1.10 -19.98 -13.79
N GLU A 123 -1.66 -21.08 -14.27
CA GLU A 123 -1.10 -22.44 -14.17
C GLU A 123 0.05 -22.70 -15.16
N SER A 124 0.63 -21.63 -15.73
CA SER A 124 1.56 -21.64 -16.86
C SER A 124 2.68 -22.69 -16.74
N PHE A 125 2.74 -23.60 -17.71
CA PHE A 125 3.98 -24.29 -18.07
C PHE A 125 4.58 -23.69 -19.35
N SER A 126 5.88 -23.90 -19.52
CA SER A 126 6.63 -23.38 -20.66
C SER A 126 6.26 -24.16 -21.94
N VAL A 127 5.66 -23.45 -22.90
CA VAL A 127 5.31 -24.00 -24.22
C VAL A 127 6.57 -24.45 -24.99
N GLU A 128 7.70 -23.80 -24.76
CA GLU A 128 8.98 -24.20 -25.35
C GLU A 128 9.50 -25.49 -24.73
N ASP A 129 9.43 -25.64 -23.40
CA ASP A 129 9.82 -26.89 -22.71
C ASP A 129 8.89 -28.05 -23.07
N PHE A 130 7.60 -27.78 -23.29
CA PHE A 130 6.68 -28.78 -23.81
C PHE A 130 7.06 -29.19 -25.24
N LYS A 131 7.27 -28.24 -26.17
CA LYS A 131 7.65 -28.53 -27.57
C LYS A 131 8.97 -29.31 -27.68
N ASN A 132 9.97 -28.95 -26.86
CA ASN A 132 11.28 -29.59 -26.80
C ASN A 132 11.31 -30.86 -25.92
N PHE A 133 10.24 -31.12 -25.19
CA PHE A 133 10.08 -32.16 -24.19
C PHE A 133 11.22 -32.19 -23.14
N THR A 134 11.56 -31.01 -22.63
CA THR A 134 12.68 -30.76 -21.71
C THR A 134 12.62 -31.69 -20.50
N GLY A 135 13.77 -32.29 -20.15
CA GLY A 135 13.92 -33.18 -18.99
C GLY A 135 13.64 -34.67 -19.27
N ARG A 136 12.88 -35.04 -20.31
CA ARG A 136 12.58 -36.46 -20.61
C ARG A 136 13.84 -37.31 -20.81
N LYS A 137 14.81 -36.82 -21.60
CA LYS A 137 16.01 -37.60 -21.94
C LYS A 137 16.94 -37.76 -20.73
N ASP A 138 17.02 -36.73 -19.89
CA ASP A 138 17.79 -36.75 -18.65
C ASP A 138 17.15 -37.70 -17.63
N TYR A 139 15.81 -37.71 -17.53
CA TYR A 139 15.08 -38.66 -16.71
C TYR A 139 15.30 -40.11 -17.17
N GLU A 140 15.18 -40.41 -18.46
CA GLU A 140 15.45 -41.75 -19.00
C GLU A 140 16.90 -42.21 -18.72
N THR A 141 17.87 -41.30 -18.87
CA THR A 141 19.27 -41.57 -18.58
C THR A 141 19.47 -41.89 -17.09
N LEU A 142 18.98 -41.02 -16.20
CA LEU A 142 19.08 -41.20 -14.74
C LEU A 142 18.33 -42.45 -14.26
N LEU A 143 17.18 -42.77 -14.85
CA LEU A 143 16.36 -43.93 -14.48
C LEU A 143 17.09 -45.24 -14.88
N GLY A 144 17.76 -45.23 -16.03
CA GLY A 144 18.63 -46.33 -16.45
C GLY A 144 19.75 -46.62 -15.45
N GLU A 145 20.34 -45.58 -14.84
CA GLU A 145 21.38 -45.71 -13.83
C GLU A 145 20.87 -46.29 -12.49
N MET A 146 19.58 -46.13 -12.16
CA MET A 146 19.01 -46.67 -10.90
C MET A 146 19.05 -48.19 -10.79
N LYS A 147 19.16 -48.90 -11.93
CA LYS A 147 19.42 -50.35 -11.94
C LYS A 147 20.71 -50.72 -11.17
N GLY A 148 21.68 -49.80 -11.10
CA GLY A 148 22.92 -49.98 -10.34
C GLY A 148 22.73 -50.09 -8.83
N LEU A 149 21.60 -49.64 -8.26
CA LEU A 149 21.32 -49.76 -6.83
C LEU A 149 21.22 -51.22 -6.38
N ASP A 150 20.78 -52.13 -7.25
CA ASP A 150 20.65 -53.57 -6.95
C ASP A 150 22.00 -54.20 -6.58
N ALA A 151 23.08 -53.78 -7.26
CA ALA A 151 24.44 -54.26 -7.03
C ALA A 151 24.98 -53.94 -5.63
N HIS A 152 24.39 -52.97 -4.91
CA HIS A 152 24.80 -52.58 -3.57
C HIS A 152 24.10 -53.35 -2.45
N LYS A 153 23.05 -54.14 -2.73
CA LYS A 153 22.25 -54.85 -1.71
C LYS A 153 23.09 -55.71 -0.76
N ALA A 154 24.06 -56.45 -1.29
CA ALA A 154 24.92 -57.32 -0.47
C ALA A 154 25.79 -56.52 0.51
N ASN A 155 26.39 -55.40 0.05
CA ASN A 155 27.21 -54.53 0.89
C ASN A 155 26.38 -53.83 1.98
N ILE A 156 25.19 -53.33 1.60
CA ILE A 156 24.23 -52.70 2.51
C ILE A 156 23.86 -53.67 3.64
N SER A 157 23.48 -54.91 3.31
CA SER A 157 23.05 -55.89 4.31
C SER A 157 24.20 -56.33 5.22
N SER A 158 25.40 -56.55 4.64
CA SER A 158 26.60 -56.93 5.40
C SER A 158 26.99 -55.84 6.41
N LEU A 159 27.05 -54.58 5.98
CA LEU A 159 27.37 -53.45 6.84
C LEU A 159 26.27 -53.19 7.88
N LYS A 160 24.99 -53.37 7.53
CA LYS A 160 23.87 -53.28 8.50
C LYS A 160 24.00 -54.34 9.59
N THR A 161 24.41 -55.57 9.26
CA THR A 161 24.67 -56.64 10.25
C THR A 161 25.83 -56.28 11.19
N GLU A 162 26.93 -55.75 10.66
CA GLU A 162 28.07 -55.30 11.47
C GLU A 162 27.67 -54.16 12.41
N LEU A 163 27.00 -53.12 11.88
CA LEU A 163 26.49 -52.00 12.67
C LEU A 163 25.47 -52.42 13.75
N THR A 164 24.65 -53.44 13.47
CA THR A 164 23.70 -53.99 14.46
C THR A 164 24.45 -54.61 15.64
N SER A 165 25.52 -55.36 15.36
CA SER A 165 26.37 -55.96 16.40
C SER A 165 27.10 -54.89 17.21
N LEU A 166 27.71 -53.92 16.52
CA LEU A 166 28.48 -52.82 17.12
C LEU A 166 27.59 -51.91 18.00
N ASN A 167 26.40 -51.52 17.52
CA ASN A 167 25.45 -50.72 18.30
C ASN A 167 24.91 -51.48 19.52
N GLY A 168 24.72 -52.81 19.42
CA GLY A 168 24.38 -53.65 20.56
C GLY A 168 25.46 -53.63 21.66
N ILE A 169 26.74 -53.62 21.27
CA ILE A 169 27.86 -53.50 22.22
C ILE A 169 27.90 -52.10 22.84
N PHE A 170 27.73 -51.03 22.05
CA PHE A 170 27.71 -49.66 22.58
C PHE A 170 26.54 -49.40 23.54
N LEU A 171 25.33 -49.93 23.30
CA LEU A 171 24.23 -49.90 24.27
C LEU A 171 24.61 -50.62 25.58
N GLY A 172 25.32 -51.75 25.48
CA GLY A 172 25.88 -52.46 26.63
C GLY A 172 26.92 -51.63 27.41
N PHE A 173 27.66 -50.76 26.73
CA PHE A 173 28.64 -49.84 27.33
C PHE A 173 27.96 -48.63 27.97
N GLU A 174 26.99 -48.00 27.31
CA GLU A 174 26.13 -46.95 27.87
C GLU A 174 25.45 -47.42 29.18
N SER A 175 25.01 -48.68 29.26
CA SER A 175 24.47 -49.24 30.50
C SER A 175 25.51 -49.44 31.60
N LYS A 176 26.80 -49.63 31.26
CA LYS A 176 27.90 -49.82 32.24
C LYS A 176 28.54 -48.51 32.67
N ALA A 177 28.52 -47.48 31.82
CA ALA A 177 29.02 -46.14 32.13
C ALA A 177 28.32 -45.51 33.35
N LYS A 178 27.04 -45.85 33.56
CA LYS A 178 26.22 -45.42 34.71
C LYS A 178 26.75 -45.84 36.08
N ASP A 179 27.57 -46.90 36.16
CA ASP A 179 28.25 -47.34 37.38
C ASP A 179 29.63 -47.93 37.06
N LEU A 180 30.66 -47.09 37.15
CA LEU A 180 32.06 -47.39 36.80
C LEU A 180 32.80 -48.23 37.87
N ASN A 181 32.08 -49.10 38.59
CA ASN A 181 32.68 -50.10 39.48
C ASN A 181 33.65 -51.03 38.72
N VAL A 182 34.57 -51.67 39.47
CA VAL A 182 35.65 -52.48 38.87
C VAL A 182 35.12 -53.65 38.04
N GLN A 183 34.01 -54.27 38.42
CA GLN A 183 33.43 -55.40 37.69
C GLN A 183 32.82 -54.97 36.36
N ASN A 184 32.11 -53.84 36.32
CA ASN A 184 31.56 -53.27 35.09
C ASN A 184 32.67 -52.87 34.11
N VAL A 185 33.72 -52.21 34.60
CA VAL A 185 34.89 -51.82 33.79
C VAL A 185 35.64 -53.05 33.26
N LYS A 186 35.90 -54.07 34.09
CA LYS A 186 36.51 -55.33 33.63
C LYS A 186 35.65 -56.06 32.60
N THR A 187 34.32 -56.03 32.75
CA THR A 187 33.40 -56.64 31.78
C THR A 187 33.41 -55.90 30.44
N ALA A 188 33.52 -54.56 30.46
CA ALA A 188 33.64 -53.77 29.23
C ALA A 188 34.99 -54.02 28.52
N LEU A 189 36.09 -54.08 29.27
CA LEU A 189 37.45 -54.33 28.76
C LEU A 189 37.54 -55.63 27.94
N LEU A 190 36.80 -56.68 28.31
CA LEU A 190 36.76 -57.94 27.54
C LEU A 190 36.26 -57.77 26.09
N ALA A 191 35.46 -56.75 25.81
CA ALA A 191 34.95 -56.46 24.47
C ALA A 191 35.86 -55.53 23.65
N PHE A 192 36.91 -54.93 24.25
CA PHE A 192 37.71 -53.89 23.59
C PHE A 192 38.38 -54.37 22.28
N PRO A 193 39.05 -55.54 22.23
CA PRO A 193 39.64 -56.04 20.98
C PRO A 193 38.60 -56.34 19.89
N MET A 194 37.39 -56.74 20.29
CA MET A 194 36.29 -57.00 19.36
C MET A 194 35.79 -55.69 18.74
N ILE A 195 35.60 -54.64 19.54
CA ILE A 195 35.15 -53.32 19.06
C ILE A 195 36.22 -52.66 18.21
N GLU A 196 37.49 -52.72 18.60
CA GLU A 196 38.62 -52.20 17.81
C GLU A 196 38.65 -52.83 16.42
N ASN A 197 38.46 -54.14 16.33
CA ASN A 197 38.37 -54.87 15.06
C ASN A 197 37.08 -54.50 14.28
N SER A 198 35.91 -54.47 14.93
CA SER A 198 34.63 -54.06 14.30
C SER A 198 34.68 -52.64 13.73
N LEU A 199 35.32 -51.69 14.42
CA LEU A 199 35.53 -50.33 13.92
C LEU A 199 36.48 -50.32 12.71
N GLY A 200 37.54 -51.15 12.71
CA GLY A 200 38.45 -51.30 11.57
C GLY A 200 37.81 -51.97 10.34
N GLU A 201 36.89 -52.91 10.53
CA GLU A 201 36.09 -53.48 9.42
C GLU A 201 35.01 -52.50 8.95
N MET A 202 34.38 -51.74 9.85
CA MET A 202 33.42 -50.70 9.53
C MET A 202 34.04 -49.60 8.64
N GLU A 203 35.24 -49.11 8.96
CA GLU A 203 35.98 -48.15 8.11
C GLU A 203 36.13 -48.67 6.67
N LYS A 204 36.55 -49.93 6.51
CA LYS A 204 36.67 -50.57 5.18
C LYS A 204 35.32 -50.64 4.49
N MET A 205 34.29 -51.19 5.15
CA MET A 205 32.97 -51.37 4.56
C MET A 205 32.31 -50.05 4.16
N VAL A 206 32.47 -48.98 4.95
CA VAL A 206 31.95 -47.64 4.64
C VAL A 206 32.54 -47.08 3.35
N THR A 207 33.83 -47.28 3.05
CA THR A 207 34.41 -46.84 1.76
C THR A 207 33.76 -47.54 0.56
N THR A 208 33.19 -48.74 0.72
CA THR A 208 32.46 -49.44 -0.37
C THR A 208 31.11 -48.79 -0.71
N LEU A 209 30.63 -47.85 0.10
CA LEU A 209 29.40 -47.09 -0.15
C LEU A 209 29.60 -45.86 -1.04
N ASP A 210 30.84 -45.44 -1.35
CA ASP A 210 31.07 -44.23 -2.16
C ASP A 210 30.34 -44.25 -3.53
N PRO A 211 30.27 -45.36 -4.29
CA PRO A 211 29.46 -45.42 -5.51
C PRO A 211 27.95 -45.34 -5.24
N LEU A 212 27.49 -45.87 -4.10
CA LEU A 212 26.09 -45.76 -3.67
C LEU A 212 25.73 -44.31 -3.33
N VAL A 213 26.60 -43.57 -2.62
CA VAL A 213 26.41 -42.13 -2.35
C VAL A 213 26.22 -41.34 -3.65
N VAL A 214 27.03 -41.62 -4.67
CA VAL A 214 26.91 -40.99 -6.00
C VAL A 214 25.59 -41.36 -6.68
N LEU A 215 25.17 -42.64 -6.63
CA LEU A 215 23.87 -43.07 -7.16
C LEU A 215 22.69 -42.42 -6.42
N LEU A 216 22.74 -42.30 -5.09
CA LEU A 216 21.70 -41.63 -4.29
C LEU A 216 21.62 -40.13 -4.60
N GLY A 217 22.74 -39.47 -4.86
CA GLY A 217 22.79 -38.08 -5.35
C GLY A 217 22.12 -37.91 -6.72
N LYS A 218 22.32 -38.88 -7.63
CA LYS A 218 21.64 -38.93 -8.94
C LYS A 218 20.16 -39.26 -8.81
N ALA A 219 19.80 -40.18 -7.91
CA ALA A 219 18.43 -40.60 -7.65
C ALA A 219 17.54 -39.41 -7.24
N LYS A 220 18.06 -38.50 -6.40
CA LYS A 220 17.34 -37.26 -6.01
C LYS A 220 17.04 -36.32 -7.19
N ARG A 221 17.83 -36.35 -8.26
CA ARG A 221 17.60 -35.54 -9.47
C ARG A 221 16.49 -36.09 -10.36
N LEU A 222 16.07 -37.36 -10.21
CA LEU A 222 14.97 -37.93 -10.99
C LEU A 222 13.64 -37.20 -10.77
N ARG A 223 13.38 -36.76 -9.54
CA ARG A 223 12.16 -35.99 -9.20
C ARG A 223 12.12 -34.64 -9.92
N GLU A 224 13.28 -34.02 -10.12
CA GLU A 224 13.38 -32.76 -10.86
C GLU A 224 13.24 -32.99 -12.37
N SER A 225 13.84 -34.05 -12.90
CA SER A 225 13.71 -34.38 -14.32
C SER A 225 12.36 -34.99 -14.68
N SER A 226 11.58 -35.57 -13.74
CA SER A 226 10.24 -36.10 -14.00
C SER A 226 9.19 -35.03 -14.36
N LYS A 227 9.52 -33.74 -14.26
CA LYS A 227 8.64 -32.62 -14.60
C LYS A 227 8.10 -32.67 -16.04
N PHE A 228 8.78 -33.34 -16.98
CA PHE A 228 8.23 -33.54 -18.34
C PHE A 228 6.87 -34.25 -18.31
N PHE A 229 6.67 -35.19 -17.38
CA PHE A 229 5.43 -35.96 -17.28
C PHE A 229 4.30 -35.11 -16.69
N GLU A 230 4.65 -34.23 -15.75
CA GLU A 230 3.73 -33.25 -15.18
C GLU A 230 3.25 -32.22 -16.22
N MET A 231 4.10 -31.84 -17.19
CA MET A 231 3.67 -30.99 -18.32
C MET A 231 2.57 -31.65 -19.17
N LEU A 232 2.60 -32.98 -19.35
CA LEU A 232 1.54 -33.71 -20.05
C LEU A 232 0.22 -33.74 -19.24
N ARG A 233 0.32 -33.79 -17.90
CA ARG A 233 -0.85 -33.70 -17.01
C ARG A 233 -1.51 -32.32 -17.10
N LEU A 234 -0.70 -31.26 -17.02
CA LEU A 234 -1.15 -29.88 -17.09
C LEU A 234 -1.77 -29.53 -18.46
N GLU A 235 -1.18 -30.02 -19.57
CA GLU A 235 -1.79 -29.92 -20.91
C GLU A 235 -3.21 -30.49 -20.91
N SER A 236 -3.38 -31.70 -20.36
CA SER A 236 -4.66 -32.38 -20.39
C SER A 236 -5.72 -31.71 -19.51
N GLU A 237 -5.33 -31.07 -18.41
CA GLU A 237 -6.25 -30.29 -17.57
C GLU A 237 -6.66 -28.98 -18.26
N PHE A 238 -5.69 -28.25 -18.82
CA PHE A 238 -5.94 -27.08 -19.65
C PHE A 238 -6.91 -27.38 -20.81
N ARG A 239 -6.63 -28.42 -21.61
CA ARG A 239 -7.46 -28.83 -22.74
C ARG A 239 -8.86 -29.25 -22.32
N LYS A 240 -8.99 -29.99 -21.19
CA LYS A 240 -10.29 -30.34 -20.62
C LYS A 240 -11.09 -29.09 -20.23
N ASN A 241 -10.44 -28.10 -19.63
CA ASN A 241 -11.07 -26.82 -19.28
C ASN A 241 -11.49 -26.04 -20.54
N LEU A 242 -10.69 -26.06 -21.61
CA LEU A 242 -11.06 -25.44 -22.89
C LEU A 242 -12.18 -26.17 -23.65
N THR A 243 -12.37 -27.48 -23.47
CA THR A 243 -13.36 -28.27 -24.23
C THR A 243 -14.81 -27.76 -24.04
N ASN A 244 -15.11 -27.10 -22.93
CA ASN A 244 -16.41 -26.44 -22.68
C ASN A 244 -16.51 -25.08 -23.38
N VAL A 245 -16.50 -25.07 -24.71
CA VAL A 245 -16.51 -23.86 -25.55
C VAL A 245 -17.74 -22.98 -25.28
N LEU A 246 -17.53 -21.68 -25.04
CA LEU A 246 -18.61 -20.72 -24.93
C LEU A 246 -18.95 -20.11 -26.30
N THR A 247 -20.20 -20.16 -26.72
CA THR A 247 -20.66 -19.38 -27.89
C THR A 247 -20.82 -17.90 -27.49
N TYR A 248 -19.85 -17.08 -27.84
CA TYR A 248 -19.88 -15.63 -27.65
C TYR A 248 -20.94 -14.95 -28.54
N ARG A 249 -22.19 -14.90 -28.05
CA ARG A 249 -23.28 -14.16 -28.69
C ARG A 249 -23.03 -12.64 -28.59
N GLU A 250 -23.41 -11.92 -29.64
CA GLU A 250 -23.22 -10.46 -29.75
C GLU A 250 -23.92 -9.68 -28.63
N ASP A 251 -25.20 -9.97 -28.31
CA ASP A 251 -25.94 -9.19 -27.32
C ASP A 251 -25.34 -9.29 -25.89
N PRO A 252 -25.03 -10.47 -25.33
CA PRO A 252 -24.30 -10.58 -24.07
C PRO A 252 -22.90 -9.96 -24.13
N MET A 253 -22.16 -10.12 -25.23
CA MET A 253 -20.83 -9.51 -25.40
C MET A 253 -20.91 -7.98 -25.40
N LYS A 254 -21.96 -7.40 -25.99
CA LYS A 254 -22.25 -5.97 -25.96
C LYS A 254 -22.61 -5.50 -24.56
N SER A 255 -23.46 -6.21 -23.82
CA SER A 255 -23.77 -5.91 -22.42
C SER A 255 -22.54 -5.98 -21.52
N PHE A 256 -21.71 -7.02 -21.69
CA PHE A 256 -20.45 -7.21 -20.99
C PHE A 256 -19.45 -6.08 -21.26
N ASN A 257 -19.23 -5.70 -22.52
CA ASN A 257 -18.37 -4.56 -22.86
C ASN A 257 -18.90 -3.22 -22.32
N GLN A 258 -20.23 -3.04 -22.30
CA GLN A 258 -20.86 -1.85 -21.71
C GLN A 258 -20.65 -1.75 -20.19
N ASN A 259 -20.62 -2.88 -19.47
CA ASN A 259 -20.25 -2.90 -18.05
C ASN A 259 -18.85 -2.32 -17.80
N PHE A 260 -17.88 -2.70 -18.64
CA PHE A 260 -16.54 -2.13 -18.61
C PHE A 260 -16.53 -0.64 -18.98
N ASP A 261 -17.23 -0.24 -20.04
CA ASP A 261 -17.32 1.18 -20.44
C ASP A 261 -17.89 2.07 -19.33
N ASN A 262 -18.92 1.61 -18.59
CA ASN A 262 -19.45 2.34 -17.43
C ASN A 262 -18.38 2.59 -16.35
N VAL A 263 -17.48 1.63 -16.10
CA VAL A 263 -16.36 1.79 -15.13
C VAL A 263 -15.31 2.76 -15.65
N PHE A 264 -15.00 2.71 -16.95
CA PHE A 264 -14.01 3.61 -17.55
C PHE A 264 -14.53 5.04 -17.68
N ASP A 265 -15.84 5.23 -17.91
CA ASP A 265 -16.47 6.54 -17.91
C ASP A 265 -16.51 7.14 -16.50
N LEU A 266 -16.80 6.33 -15.45
CA LEU A 266 -16.55 6.75 -14.07
C LEU A 266 -15.08 7.19 -13.89
N GLY A 267 -14.10 6.41 -14.35
CA GLY A 267 -12.69 6.75 -14.23
C GLY A 267 -12.32 8.09 -14.90
N LYS A 268 -12.86 8.38 -16.09
CA LYS A 268 -12.68 9.69 -16.76
C LYS A 268 -13.33 10.83 -15.99
N THR A 269 -14.54 10.64 -15.47
CA THR A 269 -15.23 11.67 -14.67
C THR A 269 -14.49 11.91 -13.35
N SER A 270 -14.02 10.85 -12.69
CA SER A 270 -13.17 10.91 -11.50
C SER A 270 -11.87 11.68 -11.77
N ALA A 271 -11.17 11.38 -12.87
CA ALA A 271 -9.97 12.11 -13.28
C ALA A 271 -10.24 13.62 -13.50
N THR A 272 -11.34 13.95 -14.17
CA THR A 272 -11.76 15.33 -14.44
C THR A 272 -12.11 16.08 -13.16
N SER A 273 -12.63 15.38 -12.14
CA SER A 273 -13.02 15.96 -10.85
C SER A 273 -11.89 16.16 -9.84
N GLU A 274 -10.69 15.62 -10.09
CA GLU A 274 -9.56 15.67 -9.15
C GLU A 274 -9.20 17.09 -8.65
N PRO A 275 -9.20 18.16 -9.49
CA PRO A 275 -8.92 19.51 -9.03
C PRO A 275 -9.98 20.03 -8.05
N ALA A 276 -11.26 19.79 -8.34
CA ALA A 276 -12.37 20.25 -7.51
C ALA A 276 -12.37 19.57 -6.14
N PHE A 277 -12.18 18.25 -6.10
CA PHE A 277 -12.03 17.52 -4.85
C PHE A 277 -10.77 17.96 -4.08
N SER A 278 -9.67 18.26 -4.76
CA SER A 278 -8.45 18.77 -4.09
C SER A 278 -8.65 20.16 -3.47
N SER A 279 -9.42 21.05 -4.11
CA SER A 279 -9.83 22.32 -3.52
C SER A 279 -10.70 22.12 -2.26
N ILE A 280 -11.58 21.11 -2.26
CA ILE A 280 -12.42 20.76 -1.10
C ILE A 280 -11.58 20.20 0.06
N ASP A 281 -10.62 19.28 -0.20
CA ASP A 281 -9.68 18.79 0.83
C ASP A 281 -8.95 19.95 1.51
N GLN A 282 -8.37 20.85 0.71
CA GLN A 282 -7.62 21.99 1.21
C GLN A 282 -8.51 22.95 2.01
N LEU A 283 -9.78 23.15 1.61
CA LEU A 283 -10.72 23.95 2.38
C LEU A 283 -11.06 23.32 3.74
N ILE A 284 -11.29 22.00 3.78
CA ILE A 284 -11.56 21.25 5.03
C ILE A 284 -10.35 21.34 5.98
N LEU A 285 -9.13 21.21 5.44
CA LEU A 285 -7.89 21.34 6.22
C LEU A 285 -7.71 22.76 6.77
N ASN A 286 -7.80 23.77 5.91
CA ASN A 286 -7.59 25.18 6.26
C ASN A 286 -8.60 25.67 7.31
N ARG A 287 -9.86 25.22 7.25
CA ARG A 287 -10.87 25.55 8.27
C ARG A 287 -10.66 24.83 9.60
N ARG A 288 -10.15 23.60 9.59
CA ARG A 288 -9.85 22.83 10.82
C ARG A 288 -8.62 23.33 11.57
N ASP A 289 -7.62 23.87 10.86
CA ASP A 289 -6.44 24.49 11.48
C ASP A 289 -6.20 25.93 11.01
N SER A 290 -7.21 26.79 11.23
CA SER A 290 -7.15 28.21 10.88
C SER A 290 -6.03 29.00 11.58
N ARG A 291 -5.36 28.42 12.59
CA ARG A 291 -4.32 29.07 13.41
C ARG A 291 -2.98 29.22 12.72
N GLU A 292 -2.70 28.40 11.70
CA GLU A 292 -1.46 28.49 10.90
C GLU A 292 -1.67 29.22 9.58
N LEU A 293 -2.90 29.67 9.28
CA LEU A 293 -3.18 30.39 8.04
C LEU A 293 -2.47 31.75 8.01
N PRO A 294 -1.89 32.13 6.85
CA PRO A 294 -1.39 33.49 6.64
C PRO A 294 -2.49 34.52 6.87
N CYS A 295 -2.11 35.61 7.51
CA CYS A 295 -2.98 36.76 7.70
C CYS A 295 -2.20 38.03 7.38
N GLU A 296 -2.69 38.78 6.39
CA GLU A 296 -2.12 40.02 5.87
C GLU A 296 -3.11 41.19 6.03
N TYR A 297 -4.42 40.95 5.88
CA TYR A 297 -5.45 41.99 5.82
C TYR A 297 -6.41 42.01 7.03
N THR A 298 -6.60 40.88 7.74
CA THR A 298 -7.72 40.72 8.69
C THR A 298 -7.35 40.37 10.14
N CYS A 299 -6.11 40.58 10.58
CA CYS A 299 -5.56 39.87 11.76
C CYS A 299 -6.10 40.31 13.13
N GLY A 300 -6.83 41.42 13.18
CA GLY A 300 -7.62 41.80 14.36
C GLY A 300 -9.00 41.16 14.44
N LEU A 301 -9.41 40.41 13.41
CA LEU A 301 -10.73 39.78 13.24
C LEU A 301 -10.61 38.25 13.35
N GLY A 302 -10.06 37.76 14.47
CA GLY A 302 -9.74 36.33 14.64
C GLY A 302 -10.94 35.37 14.64
N ASN A 303 -12.17 35.87 14.81
CA ASN A 303 -13.43 35.13 14.61
C ASN A 303 -14.22 35.65 13.40
N VAL A 304 -13.53 36.31 12.47
CA VAL A 304 -14.00 36.77 11.16
C VAL A 304 -15.38 37.43 11.18
N GLY A 305 -16.43 36.77 10.64
CA GLY A 305 -17.74 37.37 10.41
C GLY A 305 -18.34 37.84 11.73
N SER A 306 -18.22 36.98 12.75
CA SER A 306 -18.59 37.31 14.12
C SER A 306 -17.85 38.52 14.69
N ASP A 307 -16.60 38.78 14.28
CA ASP A 307 -15.83 39.94 14.72
C ASP A 307 -16.11 41.20 13.90
N LEU A 308 -16.46 41.07 12.61
CA LEU A 308 -16.99 42.16 11.79
C LEU A 308 -18.34 42.67 12.33
N GLU A 309 -19.24 41.77 12.74
CA GLU A 309 -20.51 42.13 13.39
C GLU A 309 -20.33 42.98 14.65
N LYS A 310 -19.27 42.72 15.41
CA LYS A 310 -19.00 43.40 16.68
C LYS A 310 -18.47 44.82 16.49
N LEU A 311 -17.91 45.16 15.32
CA LEU A 311 -17.29 46.46 15.05
C LEU A 311 -18.13 47.66 15.50
N LYS A 312 -19.41 47.69 15.10
CA LYS A 312 -20.34 48.79 15.47
C LYS A 312 -20.62 48.83 16.97
N ASN A 313 -20.71 47.69 17.63
CA ASN A 313 -20.95 47.62 19.08
C ASN A 313 -19.70 48.03 19.87
N ASP A 314 -18.52 47.54 19.46
CA ASP A 314 -17.23 47.87 20.06
C ASP A 314 -16.93 49.37 19.99
N CYS A 315 -17.31 50.06 18.90
CA CYS A 315 -17.21 51.53 18.83
C CYS A 315 -17.98 52.25 19.95
N GLY A 316 -19.11 51.69 20.39
CA GLY A 316 -19.94 52.24 21.46
C GLY A 316 -19.55 51.80 22.87
N ASP A 317 -18.50 51.00 23.04
CA ASP A 317 -18.06 50.50 24.33
C ASP A 317 -17.57 51.66 25.24
N GLU A 318 -18.02 51.69 26.50
CA GLU A 318 -17.68 52.76 27.44
C GLU A 318 -16.18 52.95 27.66
N TRP A 319 -15.40 51.87 27.67
CA TRP A 319 -13.95 51.92 27.89
C TRP A 319 -13.24 52.52 26.68
N ILE A 320 -13.73 52.25 25.47
CA ILE A 320 -13.29 52.84 24.21
C ILE A 320 -13.66 54.34 24.18
N GLN A 321 -14.94 54.65 24.41
CA GLN A 321 -15.48 56.02 24.39
C GLN A 321 -14.73 56.97 25.34
N LYS A 322 -14.44 56.54 26.58
CA LYS A 322 -13.70 57.33 27.58
C LYS A 322 -12.25 57.63 27.18
N ARG A 323 -11.72 57.05 26.10
CA ARG A 323 -10.36 57.24 25.58
C ARG A 323 -10.28 57.97 24.24
N MET A 324 -11.43 58.39 23.69
CA MET A 324 -11.52 59.06 22.40
C MET A 324 -11.96 60.52 22.57
N THR A 325 -11.13 61.47 22.13
CA THR A 325 -11.53 62.88 22.04
C THR A 325 -12.69 63.03 21.05
N ASN A 326 -13.77 63.69 21.47
CA ASN A 326 -15.05 63.75 20.74
C ASN A 326 -15.67 62.36 20.48
N GLY A 327 -15.55 61.43 21.43
CA GLY A 327 -15.97 60.02 21.30
C GLY A 327 -17.31 59.80 20.60
N SER A 328 -18.37 60.52 20.99
CA SER A 328 -19.71 60.39 20.38
C SER A 328 -19.79 60.77 18.90
N VAL A 329 -18.98 61.72 18.45
CA VAL A 329 -18.88 62.10 17.02
C VAL A 329 -18.10 61.04 16.26
N VAL A 330 -17.00 60.53 16.83
CA VAL A 330 -16.19 59.49 16.19
C VAL A 330 -16.95 58.16 16.16
N GLU A 331 -17.69 57.81 17.20
CA GLU A 331 -18.59 56.65 17.26
C GLU A 331 -19.60 56.66 16.12
N LYS A 332 -20.33 57.77 15.97
CA LYS A 332 -21.35 57.92 14.92
C LYS A 332 -20.73 57.71 13.54
N ASN A 333 -19.62 58.40 13.27
CA ASN A 333 -18.96 58.34 11.97
C ASN A 333 -18.40 56.93 11.69
N LEU A 334 -17.80 56.26 12.68
CA LEU A 334 -17.31 54.88 12.53
C LEU A 334 -18.46 53.88 12.32
N LYS A 335 -19.58 54.03 13.03
CA LYS A 335 -20.77 53.18 12.83
C LYS A 335 -21.39 53.35 11.44
N GLU A 336 -21.38 54.58 10.91
CA GLU A 336 -21.83 54.90 9.55
C GLU A 336 -20.85 54.29 8.52
N SER A 337 -19.54 54.48 8.67
CA SER A 337 -18.50 53.84 7.87
C SER A 337 -18.61 52.31 7.84
N PHE A 338 -18.73 51.66 9.01
CA PHE A 338 -18.88 50.20 9.09
C PHE A 338 -20.22 49.68 8.55
N SER A 339 -21.19 50.54 8.22
CA SER A 339 -22.42 50.08 7.53
C SER A 339 -22.19 49.67 6.09
N TYR A 340 -21.13 50.16 5.44
CA TYR A 340 -20.72 49.68 4.11
C TYR A 340 -20.23 48.23 4.11
N LEU A 341 -19.98 47.63 5.28
CA LEU A 341 -19.64 46.22 5.44
C LEU A 341 -20.85 45.33 5.75
N ASP A 342 -22.06 45.87 5.95
CA ASP A 342 -23.23 45.08 6.38
C ASP A 342 -23.64 44.01 5.35
N GLU A 343 -23.53 44.32 4.05
CA GLU A 343 -23.82 43.38 2.96
C GLU A 343 -22.79 42.24 2.93
N LEU A 344 -21.49 42.57 3.01
CA LEU A 344 -20.42 41.58 3.14
C LEU A 344 -20.58 40.68 4.38
N ILE A 345 -20.98 41.26 5.53
CA ILE A 345 -21.27 40.50 6.75
C ILE A 345 -22.46 39.54 6.54
N GLY A 346 -23.50 39.98 5.81
CA GLY A 346 -24.62 39.13 5.42
C GLY A 346 -24.19 37.93 4.58
N GLU A 347 -23.39 38.17 3.53
CA GLU A 347 -22.90 37.10 2.67
C GLU A 347 -21.94 36.15 3.41
N LEU A 348 -21.00 36.66 4.21
CA LEU A 348 -20.10 35.84 5.02
C LEU A 348 -20.85 34.86 5.93
N LYS A 349 -21.95 35.29 6.56
CA LYS A 349 -22.81 34.42 7.37
C LYS A 349 -23.48 33.31 6.56
N ASN A 350 -23.94 33.62 5.35
CA ASN A 350 -24.53 32.63 4.45
C ASN A 350 -23.49 31.54 4.12
N VAL A 351 -22.22 31.92 3.90
CA VAL A 351 -21.12 30.97 3.69
C VAL A 351 -20.87 30.11 4.92
N GLU A 352 -20.71 30.71 6.10
CA GLU A 352 -20.46 29.99 7.35
C GLU A 352 -21.57 28.98 7.66
N LEU A 353 -22.83 29.32 7.38
CA LEU A 353 -23.96 28.40 7.50
C LEU A 353 -23.93 27.27 6.46
N ALA A 354 -23.61 27.58 5.20
CA ALA A 354 -23.50 26.60 4.12
C ALA A 354 -22.32 25.62 4.32
N TRP A 355 -21.25 26.06 4.98
CA TRP A 355 -20.03 25.27 5.22
C TRP A 355 -20.03 24.51 6.54
N LYS A 356 -21.00 24.75 7.42
CA LYS A 356 -21.21 23.99 8.66
C LYS A 356 -21.19 22.44 8.49
N PRO A 357 -21.66 21.84 7.37
CA PRO A 357 -21.49 20.41 7.10
C PRO A 357 -20.02 19.94 7.01
N LEU A 358 -19.08 20.81 6.64
CA LEU A 358 -17.63 20.53 6.60
C LEU A 358 -17.01 20.45 8.01
N GLU A 359 -17.76 20.81 9.05
CA GLU A 359 -17.36 20.72 10.45
C GLU A 359 -18.01 19.51 11.17
N ASP A 360 -18.89 18.75 10.49
CA ASP A 360 -19.48 17.51 11.01
C ASP A 360 -18.61 16.30 10.65
N ASP A 361 -17.94 15.73 11.66
CA ASP A 361 -17.09 14.54 11.53
C ASP A 361 -17.78 13.35 10.84
N LYS A 362 -19.11 13.18 10.98
CA LYS A 362 -19.84 12.08 10.34
C LYS A 362 -20.04 12.31 8.84
N LEU A 363 -20.16 13.56 8.41
CA LEU A 363 -20.24 13.91 6.99
C LEU A 363 -18.86 13.86 6.35
N LEU A 364 -17.81 14.26 7.07
CA LEU A 364 -16.43 14.12 6.62
C LEU A 364 -16.01 12.66 6.41
N VAL A 365 -16.39 11.73 7.30
CA VAL A 365 -16.14 10.29 7.07
C VAL A 365 -16.79 9.78 5.77
N ARG A 366 -17.95 10.32 5.38
CA ARG A 366 -18.58 9.98 4.08
C ARG A 366 -17.85 10.64 2.91
N TYR A 367 -17.40 11.88 3.06
CA TYR A 367 -16.59 12.58 2.06
C TYR A 367 -15.26 11.84 1.81
N ASP A 368 -14.56 11.42 2.86
CA ASP A 368 -13.31 10.65 2.74
C ASP A 368 -13.54 9.33 1.97
N GLN A 369 -14.67 8.66 2.21
CA GLN A 369 -15.06 7.46 1.44
C GLN A 369 -15.31 7.77 -0.04
N VAL A 370 -16.02 8.87 -0.36
CA VAL A 370 -16.19 9.36 -1.74
C VAL A 370 -14.82 9.61 -2.36
N ARG A 371 -13.90 10.27 -1.64
CA ARG A 371 -12.61 10.68 -2.17
C ARG A 371 -11.67 9.50 -2.40
N VAL A 372 -11.67 8.50 -1.53
CA VAL A 372 -10.96 7.22 -1.77
C VAL A 372 -11.47 6.58 -3.06
N ILE A 373 -12.80 6.43 -3.21
CA ILE A 373 -13.36 5.80 -4.41
C ILE A 373 -13.03 6.59 -5.68
N GLN A 374 -13.09 7.93 -5.63
CA GLN A 374 -12.73 8.80 -6.76
C GLN A 374 -11.25 8.65 -7.15
N LYS A 375 -10.32 8.59 -6.18
CA LYS A 375 -8.88 8.37 -6.46
C LYS A 375 -8.63 7.01 -7.08
N GLU A 376 -9.19 5.94 -6.53
CA GLU A 376 -9.03 4.58 -7.08
C GLU A 376 -9.65 4.45 -8.49
N ALA A 377 -10.78 5.12 -8.75
CA ALA A 377 -11.40 5.13 -10.06
C ALA A 377 -10.60 5.95 -11.11
N ASN A 378 -9.94 7.05 -10.71
CA ASN A 378 -9.11 7.87 -11.58
C ASN A 378 -8.02 7.03 -12.30
N HIS A 379 -7.37 6.11 -11.57
CA HIS A 379 -6.37 5.18 -12.12
C HIS A 379 -6.92 4.26 -13.23
N LEU A 380 -8.23 4.02 -13.30
CA LEU A 380 -8.85 3.17 -14.32
C LEU A 380 -9.09 3.90 -15.67
N SER A 381 -8.92 5.22 -15.73
CA SER A 381 -9.23 6.03 -16.92
C SER A 381 -8.41 5.64 -18.16
N GLY A 382 -7.19 5.13 -17.99
CA GLY A 382 -6.24 4.84 -19.08
C GLY A 382 -6.26 3.42 -19.66
N ILE A 383 -6.88 2.45 -18.98
CA ILE A 383 -6.71 1.00 -19.32
C ILE A 383 -7.82 0.41 -20.20
N SER A 384 -8.84 1.19 -20.56
CA SER A 384 -10.03 0.69 -21.27
C SER A 384 -9.72 -0.14 -22.51
N GLN A 385 -8.91 0.43 -23.41
CA GLN A 385 -8.53 -0.23 -24.65
C GLN A 385 -7.67 -1.47 -24.41
N VAL A 386 -6.82 -1.45 -23.39
CA VAL A 386 -5.96 -2.58 -23.01
C VAL A 386 -6.82 -3.77 -22.59
N ILE A 387 -7.76 -3.55 -21.67
CA ILE A 387 -8.65 -4.60 -21.17
C ILE A 387 -9.50 -5.17 -22.30
N LYS A 388 -10.07 -4.32 -23.17
CA LYS A 388 -10.82 -4.77 -24.35
C LYS A 388 -9.97 -5.60 -25.32
N THR A 389 -8.73 -5.19 -25.59
CA THR A 389 -7.79 -5.98 -26.42
C THR A 389 -7.47 -7.32 -25.76
N LYS A 390 -7.20 -7.37 -24.44
CA LYS A 390 -6.92 -8.62 -23.72
C LYS A 390 -8.12 -9.57 -23.66
N ILE A 391 -9.33 -9.05 -23.52
CA ILE A 391 -10.57 -9.84 -23.67
C ILE A 391 -10.68 -10.41 -25.10
N GLY A 392 -10.24 -9.66 -26.12
CA GLY A 392 -10.13 -10.15 -27.50
C GLY A 392 -9.20 -11.35 -27.62
N GLU A 393 -7.94 -11.22 -27.19
CA GLU A 393 -6.93 -12.30 -27.19
C GLU A 393 -7.45 -13.55 -26.45
N PHE A 394 -8.08 -13.38 -25.28
CA PHE A 394 -8.67 -14.49 -24.52
C PHE A 394 -9.78 -15.21 -25.29
N ARG A 395 -10.60 -14.49 -26.07
CA ARG A 395 -11.68 -15.07 -26.89
C ARG A 395 -11.15 -15.81 -28.12
N GLU A 396 -10.06 -15.33 -28.72
CA GLU A 396 -9.38 -16.01 -29.83
C GLU A 396 -8.80 -17.35 -29.37
N CYS A 397 -8.23 -17.39 -28.16
CA CYS A 397 -7.78 -18.61 -27.50
C CYS A 397 -8.92 -19.61 -27.17
N ASP A 398 -10.16 -19.15 -27.03
CA ASP A 398 -11.29 -19.98 -26.58
C ASP A 398 -11.89 -20.88 -27.68
N ASN A 399 -11.56 -20.61 -28.95
CA ASN A 399 -12.08 -21.33 -30.10
C ASN A 399 -10.94 -21.67 -31.09
N PRO A 400 -10.08 -22.65 -30.77
CA PRO A 400 -8.94 -23.01 -31.62
C PRO A 400 -9.41 -23.57 -32.98
N SER A 401 -8.95 -22.95 -34.06
CA SER A 401 -9.35 -23.21 -35.45
C SER A 401 -9.18 -24.66 -35.95
N THR A 402 -8.46 -25.50 -35.21
CA THR A 402 -8.14 -26.89 -35.54
C THR A 402 -8.84 -27.94 -34.66
N GLY A 403 -9.58 -27.51 -33.63
CA GLY A 403 -10.17 -28.41 -32.63
C GLY A 403 -9.16 -29.00 -31.65
N PHE A 404 -9.66 -29.83 -30.71
CA PHE A 404 -8.85 -30.47 -29.66
C PHE A 404 -8.45 -31.91 -30.05
N PRO A 405 -7.22 -32.36 -29.77
CA PRO A 405 -6.79 -33.73 -30.03
C PRO A 405 -7.62 -34.74 -29.23
N GLY A 406 -7.92 -35.89 -29.85
CA GLY A 406 -8.65 -36.99 -29.22
C GLY A 406 -7.83 -37.80 -28.19
N VAL A 407 -6.53 -37.54 -28.08
CA VAL A 407 -5.60 -38.27 -27.20
C VAL A 407 -5.88 -37.94 -25.73
N LYS A 408 -5.96 -38.96 -24.87
CA LYS A 408 -6.39 -38.84 -23.48
C LYS A 408 -5.27 -39.17 -22.49
N PHE A 409 -5.05 -38.32 -21.50
CA PHE A 409 -4.01 -38.52 -20.48
C PHE A 409 -4.28 -39.75 -19.60
N GLU A 410 -5.53 -40.20 -19.51
CA GLU A 410 -5.90 -41.47 -18.88
C GLU A 410 -5.14 -42.67 -19.48
N GLY A 411 -4.70 -42.60 -20.74
CA GLY A 411 -3.83 -43.61 -21.37
C GLY A 411 -2.43 -43.70 -20.74
N LEU A 412 -1.93 -42.60 -20.15
CA LEU A 412 -0.65 -42.55 -19.44
C LEU A 412 -0.77 -42.84 -17.94
N LYS A 413 -2.00 -42.92 -17.39
CA LYS A 413 -2.22 -43.02 -15.94
C LYS A 413 -1.35 -44.08 -15.26
N LYS A 414 -1.30 -45.31 -15.80
CA LYS A 414 -0.49 -46.40 -15.23
C LYS A 414 1.01 -46.08 -15.15
N VAL A 415 1.55 -45.31 -16.10
CA VAL A 415 2.95 -44.89 -16.08
C VAL A 415 3.14 -43.74 -15.10
N GLY A 416 2.17 -42.83 -15.01
CA GLY A 416 2.14 -41.75 -14.02
C GLY A 416 2.07 -42.24 -12.58
N ASP A 417 1.23 -43.25 -12.30
CA ASP A 417 1.12 -43.89 -10.99
C ASP A 417 2.49 -44.46 -10.57
N VAL A 418 3.20 -45.18 -11.46
CA VAL A 418 4.56 -45.70 -11.21
C VAL A 418 5.60 -44.59 -11.01
N ILE A 419 5.55 -43.51 -11.80
CA ILE A 419 6.45 -42.35 -11.62
C ILE A 419 6.19 -41.66 -10.26
N GLY A 420 4.93 -41.57 -9.83
CA GLY A 420 4.53 -40.99 -8.55
C GLY A 420 4.96 -41.83 -7.34
N GLU A 421 4.76 -43.16 -7.42
CA GLU A 421 5.26 -44.13 -6.42
C GLU A 421 6.79 -44.06 -6.33
N LEU A 422 7.49 -44.12 -7.47
CA LEU A 422 8.95 -43.99 -7.53
C LEU A 422 9.42 -42.66 -6.91
N ASN A 423 8.82 -41.53 -7.25
CA ASN A 423 9.19 -40.24 -6.66
C ASN A 423 8.96 -40.21 -5.13
N THR A 424 7.92 -40.87 -4.63
CA THR A 424 7.62 -41.00 -3.19
C THR A 424 8.67 -41.84 -2.45
N ASP A 425 9.15 -42.91 -3.08
CA ASP A 425 10.22 -43.75 -2.56
C ASP A 425 11.59 -43.04 -2.62
N LEU A 426 11.85 -42.27 -3.68
CA LEU A 426 13.05 -41.45 -3.81
C LEU A 426 13.13 -40.31 -2.79
N ASP A 427 12.01 -39.69 -2.43
CA ASP A 427 11.94 -38.63 -1.40
C ASP A 427 12.32 -39.16 0.00
N GLN A 428 12.18 -40.46 0.26
CA GLN A 428 12.60 -41.11 1.51
C GLN A 428 14.12 -41.38 1.58
N LEU A 429 14.83 -41.32 0.45
CA LEU A 429 16.27 -41.62 0.41
C LEU A 429 17.10 -40.49 1.00
N ARG A 430 17.97 -40.81 1.97
CA ARG A 430 18.99 -39.88 2.47
C ARG A 430 20.26 -39.95 1.61
N SER A 431 21.02 -38.85 1.55
CA SER A 431 22.22 -38.76 0.70
C SER A 431 23.46 -39.44 1.30
N LEU A 432 23.42 -39.90 2.56
CA LEU A 432 24.54 -40.52 3.29
C LEU A 432 25.84 -39.70 3.37
N ASN A 433 25.87 -38.42 2.96
CA ASN A 433 27.08 -37.57 2.96
C ASN A 433 27.84 -37.49 4.32
N TYR A 434 27.20 -37.86 5.44
CA TYR A 434 27.82 -37.88 6.76
C TYR A 434 28.79 -39.05 6.98
N ILE A 435 28.73 -40.11 6.15
CA ILE A 435 29.59 -41.31 6.31
C ILE A 435 31.08 -41.03 6.10
N GLU A 436 31.44 -39.88 5.53
CA GLU A 436 32.84 -39.42 5.44
C GLU A 436 33.52 -39.41 6.83
N LYS A 437 32.76 -39.06 7.88
CA LYS A 437 33.22 -39.08 9.28
C LYS A 437 33.46 -40.47 9.84
N LEU A 438 32.97 -41.52 9.17
CA LEU A 438 33.09 -42.92 9.57
C LEU A 438 34.23 -43.64 8.83
N LYS A 439 34.83 -43.02 7.81
CA LYS A 439 36.00 -43.57 7.09
C LYS A 439 37.29 -43.59 7.93
N SER A 440 37.32 -42.86 9.05
CA SER A 440 38.44 -42.82 9.99
C SER A 440 37.91 -42.53 11.40
N VAL A 441 38.02 -43.50 12.30
CA VAL A 441 37.59 -43.43 13.71
C VAL A 441 38.76 -43.69 14.66
N THR A 442 39.97 -43.31 14.24
CA THR A 442 41.25 -43.56 14.93
C THR A 442 41.24 -43.17 16.41
N SER A 443 40.75 -41.98 16.77
CA SER A 443 40.67 -41.52 18.17
C SER A 443 39.84 -42.44 19.08
N MET A 444 38.89 -43.19 18.51
CA MET A 444 38.07 -44.16 19.22
C MET A 444 38.76 -45.52 19.31
N LYS A 445 39.43 -45.97 18.23
CA LYS A 445 40.26 -47.20 18.22
C LYS A 445 41.43 -47.09 19.19
N ASP A 446 42.18 -45.99 19.18
CA ASP A 446 43.31 -45.73 20.09
C ASP A 446 42.89 -45.76 21.58
N GLY A 447 41.62 -45.44 21.87
CA GLY A 447 41.03 -45.54 23.20
C GLY A 447 40.68 -46.98 23.64
N LEU A 448 40.64 -47.92 22.70
CA LEU A 448 40.35 -49.34 22.88
C LEU A 448 41.64 -50.20 22.86
N SER A 449 42.71 -49.74 22.21
CA SER A 449 43.99 -50.44 22.07
C SER A 449 44.74 -50.64 23.40
N THR A 450 44.31 -51.62 24.20
CA THR A 450 44.87 -51.94 25.53
C THR A 450 45.96 -53.02 25.51
N ALA A 451 46.32 -53.55 24.34
CA ALA A 451 47.28 -54.64 24.19
C ALA A 451 48.69 -54.27 24.71
N GLY A 452 49.36 -55.21 25.36
CA GLY A 452 50.72 -55.03 25.90
C GLY A 452 50.82 -54.14 27.15
N LYS A 453 49.71 -53.59 27.67
CA LYS A 453 49.70 -52.76 28.89
C LYS A 453 49.49 -53.61 30.17
N PRO A 454 50.01 -53.17 31.34
CA PRO A 454 49.68 -53.77 32.64
C PRO A 454 48.18 -53.70 32.97
N GLU A 455 47.64 -54.68 33.71
CA GLU A 455 46.18 -54.80 33.99
C GLU A 455 45.57 -53.54 34.62
N ASN A 456 46.27 -52.88 35.54
CA ASN A 456 45.82 -51.64 36.17
C ASN A 456 45.72 -50.47 35.17
N GLU A 457 46.63 -50.40 34.20
CA GLU A 457 46.58 -49.42 33.11
C GLU A 457 45.39 -49.74 32.17
N GLN A 458 45.18 -51.01 31.80
CA GLN A 458 44.05 -51.43 30.97
C GLN A 458 42.69 -51.08 31.61
N ILE A 459 42.53 -51.31 32.92
CA ILE A 459 41.31 -50.96 33.66
C ILE A 459 41.09 -49.44 33.66
N GLN A 460 42.16 -48.64 33.83
CA GLN A 460 42.05 -47.18 33.81
C GLN A 460 41.76 -46.64 32.41
N MET A 461 42.34 -47.22 31.36
CA MET A 461 41.99 -46.92 29.97
C MET A 461 40.51 -47.23 29.70
N ALA A 462 40.03 -48.42 30.11
CA ALA A 462 38.64 -48.80 29.91
C ALA A 462 37.64 -47.90 30.65
N ARG A 463 37.94 -47.51 31.89
CA ARG A 463 37.16 -46.50 32.62
C ARG A 463 37.14 -45.16 31.89
N THR A 464 38.29 -44.71 31.38
CA THR A 464 38.42 -43.45 30.65
C THR A 464 37.64 -43.48 29.32
N PHE A 465 37.65 -44.61 28.61
CA PHE A 465 36.88 -44.80 27.38
C PHE A 465 35.37 -44.69 27.61
N LEU A 466 34.84 -45.42 28.61
CA LEU A 466 33.41 -45.35 28.98
C LEU A 466 32.99 -43.93 29.38
N GLN A 467 33.83 -43.19 30.11
CA GLN A 467 33.59 -41.77 30.43
C GLN A 467 33.60 -40.88 29.17
N LYS A 468 34.50 -41.12 28.23
CA LYS A 468 34.57 -40.36 26.96
C LYS A 468 33.33 -40.59 26.09
N MET A 469 32.73 -41.77 26.07
CA MET A 469 31.48 -42.00 25.30
C MET A 469 30.36 -41.02 25.67
N GLU A 470 30.26 -40.60 26.95
CA GLU A 470 29.25 -39.64 27.41
C GLU A 470 29.73 -38.18 27.41
N SER A 471 31.04 -37.93 27.47
CA SER A 471 31.62 -36.58 27.67
C SER A 471 32.38 -35.99 26.49
N ASN A 472 32.74 -36.80 25.49
CA ASN A 472 33.50 -36.36 24.32
C ASN A 472 32.62 -36.31 23.06
N GLU A 473 32.55 -35.14 22.42
CA GLU A 473 31.68 -34.90 21.27
C GLU A 473 32.09 -35.65 20.00
N GLU A 474 33.37 -36.01 19.84
CA GLU A 474 33.85 -36.83 18.71
C GLU A 474 33.30 -38.26 18.84
N TYR A 475 33.39 -38.85 20.04
CA TYR A 475 32.87 -40.19 20.32
C TYR A 475 31.35 -40.25 20.14
N LYS A 476 30.61 -39.26 20.66
CA LYS A 476 29.16 -39.12 20.41
C LYS A 476 28.86 -39.03 18.92
N THR A 477 29.55 -38.15 18.19
CA THR A 477 29.35 -37.96 16.74
C THR A 477 29.55 -39.25 15.97
N VAL A 478 30.56 -40.07 16.31
CA VAL A 478 30.78 -41.39 15.71
C VAL A 478 29.62 -42.33 16.05
N ILE A 479 29.28 -42.49 17.33
CA ILE A 479 28.20 -43.40 17.78
C ILE A 479 26.85 -43.03 17.13
N ASP A 480 26.49 -41.75 17.10
CA ASP A 480 25.24 -41.28 16.50
C ASP A 480 25.25 -41.43 14.98
N SER A 481 26.40 -41.25 14.32
CA SER A 481 26.54 -41.52 12.89
C SER A 481 26.41 -43.01 12.56
N LEU A 482 26.91 -43.90 13.40
CA LEU A 482 26.75 -45.37 13.27
C LEU A 482 25.29 -45.81 13.48
N LYS A 483 24.60 -45.26 14.49
CA LYS A 483 23.16 -45.47 14.74
C LYS A 483 22.31 -44.94 13.57
N THR A 484 22.65 -43.76 13.04
CA THR A 484 21.99 -43.18 11.86
C THR A 484 22.21 -44.03 10.62
N LEU A 485 23.45 -44.48 10.36
CA LEU A 485 23.77 -45.33 9.22
C LEU A 485 23.05 -46.67 9.25
N GLN A 486 22.96 -47.34 10.41
CA GLN A 486 22.19 -48.57 10.55
C GLN A 486 20.70 -48.38 10.18
N THR A 487 20.13 -47.24 10.59
CA THR A 487 18.74 -46.87 10.31
C THR A 487 18.54 -46.59 8.81
N ASP A 488 19.41 -45.76 8.22
CA ASP A 488 19.33 -45.38 6.81
C ASP A 488 19.56 -46.59 5.88
N LEU A 489 20.48 -47.51 6.22
CA LEU A 489 20.68 -48.77 5.50
C LEU A 489 19.45 -49.69 5.59
N GLY A 490 18.75 -49.72 6.73
CA GLY A 490 17.48 -50.44 6.87
C GLY A 490 16.37 -49.90 5.95
N SER A 491 16.30 -48.57 5.79
CA SER A 491 15.42 -47.93 4.81
C SER A 491 15.82 -48.28 3.38
N LEU A 492 17.12 -48.25 3.06
CA LEU A 492 17.64 -48.59 1.73
C LEU A 492 17.34 -50.04 1.31
N GLU A 493 17.45 -51.02 2.23
CA GLU A 493 17.04 -52.41 1.94
C GLU A 493 15.57 -52.54 1.53
N THR A 494 14.70 -51.64 2.03
CA THR A 494 13.27 -51.64 1.73
C THR A 494 12.96 -50.89 0.43
N ILE A 495 13.64 -49.76 0.19
CA ILE A 495 13.36 -48.86 -0.94
C ILE A 495 14.00 -49.35 -2.25
N ILE A 496 15.23 -49.88 -2.22
CA ILE A 496 15.95 -50.29 -3.44
C ILE A 496 15.17 -51.32 -4.29
N PRO A 497 14.53 -52.37 -3.72
CA PRO A 497 13.67 -53.28 -4.48
C PRO A 497 12.58 -52.57 -5.28
N ASN A 498 11.85 -51.63 -4.66
CA ASN A 498 10.77 -50.87 -5.32
C ASN A 498 11.32 -50.02 -6.47
N VAL A 499 12.42 -49.29 -6.22
CA VAL A 499 13.06 -48.44 -7.24
C VAL A 499 13.48 -49.28 -8.45
N VAL A 500 14.11 -50.44 -8.24
CA VAL A 500 14.58 -51.33 -9.31
C VAL A 500 13.41 -51.96 -10.09
N ASP A 501 12.30 -52.30 -9.42
CA ASP A 501 11.07 -52.83 -10.02
C ASP A 501 10.25 -51.77 -10.78
N ALA A 502 10.35 -50.49 -10.41
CA ALA A 502 9.72 -49.38 -11.12
C ALA A 502 10.39 -49.11 -12.49
N VAL A 503 11.72 -49.21 -12.59
CA VAL A 503 12.49 -48.91 -13.82
C VAL A 503 11.93 -49.60 -15.10
N PRO A 504 11.69 -50.93 -15.15
CA PRO A 504 11.17 -51.59 -16.35
C PRO A 504 9.68 -51.30 -16.63
N LYS A 505 8.93 -50.76 -15.66
CA LYS A 505 7.49 -50.45 -15.81
C LYS A 505 7.25 -49.09 -16.48
N ILE A 506 8.22 -48.17 -16.40
CA ILE A 506 8.16 -46.87 -17.06
C ILE A 506 8.50 -47.03 -18.54
N SER A 507 7.48 -47.06 -19.39
CA SER A 507 7.62 -47.25 -20.82
C SER A 507 7.63 -45.91 -21.57
N PHE A 508 8.83 -45.43 -21.91
CA PHE A 508 9.02 -44.17 -22.63
C PHE A 508 8.29 -44.11 -23.97
N LYS A 509 8.13 -45.25 -24.67
CA LYS A 509 7.40 -45.28 -25.94
C LYS A 509 5.96 -44.73 -25.83
N TYR A 510 5.19 -45.14 -24.83
CA TYR A 510 3.81 -44.64 -24.68
C TYR A 510 3.79 -43.13 -24.36
N ILE A 511 4.77 -42.65 -23.61
CA ILE A 511 4.92 -41.22 -23.29
C ILE A 511 5.29 -40.44 -24.56
N ASP A 512 6.26 -40.93 -25.35
CA ASP A 512 6.72 -40.31 -26.58
C ASP A 512 5.64 -40.28 -27.67
N ASP A 513 4.93 -41.41 -27.87
CA ASP A 513 3.83 -41.51 -28.82
C ASP A 513 2.69 -40.53 -28.43
N HIS A 514 2.42 -40.36 -27.13
CA HIS A 514 1.44 -39.40 -26.61
C HIS A 514 1.89 -37.95 -26.79
N HIS A 515 3.13 -37.62 -26.40
CA HIS A 515 3.70 -36.28 -26.59
C HIS A 515 3.75 -35.90 -28.07
N LYS A 516 4.17 -36.82 -28.94
CA LYS A 516 4.22 -36.61 -30.38
C LYS A 516 2.84 -36.31 -30.96
N ALA A 517 1.83 -37.12 -30.63
CA ALA A 517 0.46 -36.90 -31.11
C ALA A 517 -0.10 -35.55 -30.64
N LEU A 518 0.25 -35.09 -29.43
CA LEU A 518 -0.04 -33.72 -29.01
C LEU A 518 0.78 -32.70 -29.85
N ASN A 519 2.09 -32.86 -29.99
CA ASN A 519 2.93 -31.87 -30.69
C ASN A 519 2.58 -31.71 -32.20
N GLU A 520 2.06 -32.76 -32.84
CA GLU A 520 1.58 -32.73 -34.24
C GLU A 520 0.19 -32.06 -34.37
N ASP A 521 -0.75 -32.30 -33.43
CA ASP A 521 -2.15 -31.79 -33.52
C ASP A 521 -2.40 -30.46 -32.76
N VAL A 522 -1.60 -30.11 -31.75
CA VAL A 522 -1.92 -29.12 -30.69
C VAL A 522 -1.30 -27.75 -30.96
N SER A 523 -0.84 -27.48 -32.18
CA SER A 523 -0.18 -26.22 -32.54
C SER A 523 -0.99 -24.96 -32.17
N GLY A 524 -2.28 -24.92 -32.48
CA GLY A 524 -3.16 -23.78 -32.12
C GLY A 524 -3.44 -23.64 -30.61
N ILE A 525 -3.41 -24.75 -29.87
CA ILE A 525 -3.66 -24.77 -28.43
C ILE A 525 -2.40 -24.36 -27.65
N LEU A 526 -1.21 -24.83 -28.08
CA LEU A 526 0.08 -24.37 -27.56
C LEU A 526 0.35 -22.90 -27.91
N GLU A 527 -0.09 -22.44 -29.08
CA GLU A 527 0.02 -21.01 -29.44
C GLU A 527 -0.95 -20.16 -28.61
N ALA A 528 -2.20 -20.59 -28.39
CA ALA A 528 -3.13 -19.95 -27.46
C ALA A 528 -2.56 -19.85 -26.03
N MET A 529 -1.92 -20.90 -25.50
CA MET A 529 -1.20 -20.80 -24.21
C MET A 529 -0.08 -19.77 -24.23
N LYS A 530 0.68 -19.70 -25.33
CA LYS A 530 1.78 -18.75 -25.49
C LYS A 530 1.27 -17.31 -25.57
N GLU A 531 0.16 -17.07 -26.27
CA GLU A 531 -0.51 -15.77 -26.35
C GLU A 531 -1.05 -15.34 -24.98
N LEU A 532 -1.80 -16.22 -24.29
CA LEU A 532 -2.26 -16.00 -22.92
C LEU A 532 -1.08 -15.70 -21.97
N ASN A 533 -0.01 -16.49 -21.99
CA ASN A 533 1.16 -16.30 -21.12
C ASN A 533 1.92 -15.00 -21.41
N THR A 534 1.94 -14.56 -22.68
CA THR A 534 2.53 -13.27 -23.09
C THR A 534 1.71 -12.06 -22.60
N ALA A 535 0.47 -12.26 -22.13
CA ALA A 535 -0.44 -11.16 -21.76
C ALA A 535 -0.10 -10.43 -20.43
N THR A 536 0.92 -10.83 -19.66
CA THR A 536 1.27 -10.24 -18.34
C THR A 536 2.76 -10.31 -17.99
N SER A 537 3.32 -9.46 -17.13
CA SER A 537 2.84 -8.17 -16.60
C SER A 537 3.98 -7.42 -15.89
N GLN A 538 4.24 -6.18 -16.31
CA GLN A 538 4.92 -5.18 -15.46
C GLN A 538 4.30 -3.77 -15.61
N LYS A 539 3.29 -3.62 -16.48
CA LYS A 539 2.79 -2.32 -16.97
C LYS A 539 1.54 -1.78 -16.26
N TYR A 540 0.79 -2.61 -15.53
CA TYR A 540 -0.54 -2.28 -15.00
C TYR A 540 -0.69 -2.53 -13.47
N GLY A 541 0.42 -2.41 -12.74
CA GLY A 541 0.49 -2.76 -11.31
C GLY A 541 -0.14 -1.72 -10.38
N GLU A 542 -0.51 -0.54 -10.88
CA GLU A 542 -1.27 0.46 -10.11
C GLU A 542 -2.77 0.21 -10.27
N GLU A 543 -3.21 -0.11 -11.48
CA GLU A 543 -4.60 -0.39 -11.80
C GLU A 543 -5.07 -1.73 -11.23
N GLU A 544 -4.19 -2.75 -11.19
CA GLU A 544 -4.48 -3.98 -10.44
C GLU A 544 -4.67 -3.69 -8.94
N LYS A 545 -3.86 -2.82 -8.34
CA LYS A 545 -4.07 -2.39 -6.94
C LYS A 545 -5.40 -1.67 -6.81
N SER A 546 -5.74 -0.75 -7.71
CA SER A 546 -6.98 0.01 -7.63
C SER A 546 -8.24 -0.83 -7.82
N VAL A 547 -8.26 -1.77 -8.76
CA VAL A 547 -9.34 -2.76 -8.88
C VAL A 547 -9.46 -3.60 -7.60
N ASN A 548 -8.33 -4.00 -7.00
CA ASN A 548 -8.34 -4.73 -5.73
C ASN A 548 -8.81 -3.87 -4.54
N THR A 549 -8.52 -2.56 -4.49
CA THR A 549 -9.06 -1.63 -3.49
C THR A 549 -10.57 -1.49 -3.66
N LEU A 550 -11.05 -1.17 -4.88
CA LEU A 550 -12.47 -1.04 -5.19
C LEU A 550 -13.26 -2.32 -4.90
N LYS A 551 -12.66 -3.50 -5.14
CA LYS A 551 -13.24 -4.80 -4.78
C LYS A 551 -13.40 -4.98 -3.26
N LYS A 552 -12.45 -4.50 -2.44
CA LYS A 552 -12.57 -4.50 -0.97
C LYS A 552 -13.65 -3.56 -0.45
N LEU A 553 -14.00 -2.52 -1.21
CA LEU A 553 -15.15 -1.64 -0.93
C LEU A 553 -16.50 -2.28 -1.36
N GLU A 554 -16.49 -3.55 -1.76
CA GLU A 554 -17.63 -4.39 -2.17
C GLU A 554 -18.47 -3.84 -3.34
N LEU A 555 -18.07 -2.71 -3.95
CA LEU A 555 -18.85 -1.92 -4.91
C LEU A 555 -20.29 -1.59 -4.44
N GLN A 556 -20.58 -1.75 -3.14
CA GLN A 556 -21.89 -1.50 -2.55
C GLN A 556 -22.02 -0.03 -2.17
N PHE A 557 -22.04 0.81 -3.22
CA PHE A 557 -22.06 2.27 -3.14
C PHE A 557 -23.22 2.87 -2.30
N SER A 558 -24.26 2.10 -2.03
CA SER A 558 -25.33 2.44 -1.08
C SER A 558 -24.89 2.48 0.40
N LYS A 559 -23.86 1.71 0.81
CA LYS A 559 -23.35 1.67 2.19
C LYS A 559 -22.62 2.96 2.60
N PHE A 560 -22.03 3.68 1.64
CA PHE A 560 -21.21 4.88 1.88
C PHE A 560 -22.01 6.20 1.88
N GLY A 561 -23.35 6.15 1.87
CA GLY A 561 -24.19 7.35 1.99
C GLY A 561 -24.12 8.33 0.82
N LEU A 562 -23.63 7.90 -0.35
CA LEU A 562 -23.36 8.74 -1.53
C LEU A 562 -24.58 9.52 -2.08
N LYS A 563 -25.80 9.14 -1.69
CA LYS A 563 -27.02 9.84 -2.13
C LYS A 563 -27.13 11.26 -1.59
N ASP A 564 -26.53 11.53 -0.43
CA ASP A 564 -26.66 12.80 0.27
C ASP A 564 -25.57 13.81 -0.18
N ALA A 565 -24.47 13.30 -0.74
CA ALA A 565 -23.30 14.10 -1.10
C ALA A 565 -23.51 15.09 -2.27
N PRO A 566 -24.29 14.79 -3.33
CA PRO A 566 -24.61 15.78 -4.37
C PRO A 566 -25.32 17.02 -3.82
N SER A 567 -26.23 16.86 -2.85
CA SER A 567 -26.95 17.99 -2.26
C SER A 567 -26.07 18.88 -1.38
N SER A 568 -25.04 18.32 -0.75
CA SER A 568 -23.99 19.12 -0.09
C SER A 568 -23.15 19.92 -1.09
N LEU A 569 -22.86 19.36 -2.28
CA LEU A 569 -22.19 20.11 -3.35
C LEU A 569 -23.12 21.15 -3.99
N GLU A 570 -24.42 20.88 -4.13
CA GLU A 570 -25.41 21.85 -4.63
C GLU A 570 -25.55 23.07 -3.73
N ALA A 571 -25.47 22.89 -2.40
CA ALA A 571 -25.46 24.00 -1.45
C ALA A 571 -24.20 24.88 -1.61
N LEU A 572 -23.04 24.28 -1.92
CA LEU A 572 -21.81 25.01 -2.25
C LEU A 572 -21.91 25.73 -3.60
N ASP A 573 -22.38 25.04 -4.64
CA ASP A 573 -22.49 25.52 -6.02
C ASP A 573 -23.45 26.73 -6.12
N THR A 574 -24.64 26.61 -5.48
CA THR A 574 -25.62 27.71 -5.38
C THR A 574 -25.03 28.92 -4.67
N PHE A 575 -24.27 28.71 -3.59
CA PHE A 575 -23.60 29.79 -2.89
C PHE A 575 -22.55 30.51 -3.76
N PHE A 576 -21.69 29.78 -4.47
CA PHE A 576 -20.69 30.43 -5.33
C PHE A 576 -21.31 31.16 -6.53
N LEU A 577 -22.45 30.68 -7.04
CA LEU A 577 -23.27 31.38 -8.02
C LEU A 577 -23.81 32.72 -7.48
N ASP A 578 -24.46 32.69 -6.31
CA ASP A 578 -25.02 33.89 -5.67
C ASP A 578 -23.90 34.90 -5.33
N TYR A 579 -22.73 34.42 -4.88
CA TYR A 579 -21.53 35.22 -4.61
C TYR A 579 -20.91 35.86 -5.87
N VAL A 580 -20.80 35.11 -6.97
CA VAL A 580 -20.35 35.68 -8.27
C VAL A 580 -21.37 36.70 -8.78
N GLY A 581 -22.66 36.49 -8.49
CA GLY A 581 -23.74 37.44 -8.76
C GLY A 581 -23.63 38.73 -7.92
N SER A 582 -23.30 38.64 -6.64
CA SER A 582 -23.18 39.80 -5.73
C SER A 582 -21.88 40.59 -5.88
N MET A 583 -20.85 40.02 -6.55
CA MET A 583 -19.59 40.71 -6.85
C MET A 583 -19.71 41.96 -7.75
N THR A 584 -20.89 42.31 -8.28
CA THR A 584 -21.11 43.59 -8.97
C THR A 584 -21.25 44.77 -8.01
N PHE A 585 -20.21 45.05 -7.22
CA PHE A 585 -20.16 46.25 -6.38
C PHE A 585 -20.09 47.51 -7.25
N VAL A 586 -21.18 48.27 -7.30
CA VAL A 586 -21.25 49.57 -8.01
C VAL A 586 -21.21 50.70 -6.98
N PRO A 587 -20.12 51.49 -6.90
CA PRO A 587 -20.02 52.58 -5.93
C PRO A 587 -21.06 53.69 -6.23
N PRO A 588 -21.74 54.26 -5.21
CA PRO A 588 -22.77 55.29 -5.42
C PRO A 588 -22.24 56.61 -6.03
N SER A 589 -23.07 57.23 -6.88
CA SER A 589 -22.76 58.53 -7.50
C SER A 589 -22.94 59.70 -6.53
N VAL A 590 -22.03 60.68 -6.57
CA VAL A 590 -21.82 61.71 -5.53
C VAL A 590 -22.78 62.91 -5.64
N ALA A 591 -23.40 63.31 -4.53
CA ALA A 591 -24.20 64.54 -4.38
C ALA A 591 -23.37 65.77 -3.93
N PRO A 592 -23.84 67.03 -4.14
CA PRO A 592 -22.98 68.22 -4.06
C PRO A 592 -22.67 68.77 -2.64
N LEU A 593 -21.53 69.46 -2.54
CA LEU A 593 -20.97 70.08 -1.33
C LEU A 593 -21.56 71.47 -1.00
N MET A 594 -21.54 71.83 0.29
CA MET A 594 -21.66 73.22 0.78
C MET A 594 -20.36 73.67 1.48
N VAL A 595 -20.10 74.98 1.51
CA VAL A 595 -18.80 75.61 1.86
C VAL A 595 -18.85 76.26 3.26
N PRO A 596 -17.74 76.28 4.05
CA PRO A 596 -17.76 76.69 5.46
C PRO A 596 -17.41 78.17 5.70
N SER A 597 -17.60 78.62 6.94
CA SER A 597 -17.15 79.91 7.49
C SER A 597 -16.37 79.75 8.81
N GLU A 598 -15.51 80.72 9.11
CA GLU A 598 -14.45 80.74 10.14
C GLU A 598 -14.38 82.19 10.73
N PRO A 599 -13.56 82.51 11.76
CA PRO A 599 -13.36 81.89 13.08
C PRO A 599 -13.45 82.94 14.24
N ALA A 600 -13.25 82.53 15.51
CA ALA A 600 -12.89 83.47 16.60
C ALA A 600 -12.09 82.84 17.78
N SER A 601 -10.81 83.25 17.87
CA SER A 601 -9.96 83.47 19.06
C SER A 601 -9.92 82.52 20.29
N SER A 602 -8.71 82.00 20.55
CA SER A 602 -8.18 81.40 21.80
C SER A 602 -7.64 82.46 22.80
N PRO A 603 -7.19 82.16 24.05
CA PRO A 603 -5.86 81.52 24.30
C PRO A 603 -5.66 80.68 25.60
N SER A 604 -4.53 79.92 25.63
CA SER A 604 -3.70 79.45 26.79
C SER A 604 -4.30 78.57 27.90
N SER A 605 -3.59 77.58 28.49
CA SER A 605 -2.25 76.97 28.20
C SER A 605 -1.98 75.73 29.07
N GLU A 606 -1.51 74.60 28.48
CA GLU A 606 -0.36 73.76 28.91
C GLU A 606 -0.20 72.51 28.01
N LEU A 607 0.99 71.88 27.99
CA LEU A 607 1.44 70.85 27.02
C LEU A 607 1.96 69.61 27.78
N PHE A 608 1.98 68.35 27.30
CA PHE A 608 1.60 67.64 26.05
C PHE A 608 1.49 66.12 26.42
N SER A 609 1.24 65.09 25.59
CA SER A 609 1.22 64.86 24.13
C SER A 609 0.30 63.65 23.80
N THR A 610 -0.70 63.83 22.92
CA THR A 610 -1.43 62.73 22.21
C THR A 610 -2.38 63.25 21.11
N THR A 611 -2.72 64.54 21.14
CA THR A 611 -3.61 65.28 20.20
C THR A 611 -3.25 65.16 18.70
N ILE A 612 -2.10 64.57 18.37
CA ILE A 612 -1.56 64.43 17.01
C ILE A 612 -2.40 63.48 16.13
N VAL A 613 -3.05 62.46 16.69
CA VAL A 613 -3.84 61.48 15.90
C VAL A 613 -5.05 62.12 15.20
N LEU A 614 -5.73 63.06 15.87
CA LEU A 614 -6.86 63.79 15.29
C LEU A 614 -6.44 64.77 14.18
N ILE A 615 -5.25 65.34 14.27
CA ILE A 615 -4.70 66.19 13.21
C ILE A 615 -4.43 65.35 11.95
N ILE A 616 -4.00 64.10 12.08
CA ILE A 616 -3.71 63.20 10.94
C ILE A 616 -4.99 62.86 10.15
N ILE A 617 -6.09 62.49 10.81
CA ILE A 617 -7.36 62.14 10.12
C ILE A 617 -7.93 63.35 9.34
N ILE A 618 -7.84 64.54 9.93
CA ILE A 618 -8.28 65.80 9.30
C ILE A 618 -7.36 66.17 8.12
N TYR A 619 -6.04 65.94 8.22
CA TYR A 619 -5.10 66.21 7.12
C TYR A 619 -5.28 65.23 5.94
N SER A 620 -5.51 63.95 6.21
CA SER A 620 -5.73 62.91 5.18
C SER A 620 -6.94 63.26 4.29
N SER A 621 -8.06 63.62 4.93
CA SER A 621 -9.31 64.01 4.27
C SER A 621 -9.17 65.26 3.39
N PHE A 622 -8.23 66.16 3.73
CA PHE A 622 -8.00 67.41 3.00
C PHE A 622 -6.97 67.28 1.85
N VAL A 623 -6.04 66.32 1.93
CA VAL A 623 -4.98 66.13 0.93
C VAL A 623 -5.43 65.29 -0.27
N VAL A 624 -6.17 64.20 -0.06
CA VAL A 624 -6.67 63.35 -1.17
C VAL A 624 -7.62 64.13 -2.08
N ARG A 625 -8.50 64.95 -1.50
CA ARG A 625 -9.47 65.78 -2.25
C ARG A 625 -8.83 66.89 -3.10
N LYS A 626 -7.51 67.16 -2.96
CA LYS A 626 -6.81 68.26 -3.64
C LYS A 626 -5.71 67.86 -4.63
N ARG A 627 -5.40 66.55 -4.80
CA ARG A 627 -4.36 66.10 -5.76
C ARG A 627 -4.86 65.02 -6.72
N LYS A 628 -4.80 65.33 -8.02
CA LYS A 628 -5.00 64.46 -9.20
C LYS A 628 -6.41 64.27 -9.77
N LYS A 629 -7.29 65.25 -9.56
CA LYS A 629 -7.97 65.87 -10.73
C LYS A 629 -6.92 66.47 -11.69
N LYS A 630 -6.20 65.62 -12.46
CA LYS A 630 -5.38 65.92 -13.69
C LYS A 630 -4.47 64.75 -14.11
N LYS A 631 -5.02 63.56 -14.27
CA LYS A 631 -4.62 62.50 -15.24
C LYS A 631 -5.77 61.47 -15.25
N TRP A 632 -5.88 60.66 -16.31
CA TRP A 632 -7.00 59.72 -16.59
C TRP A 632 -8.28 60.25 -17.28
N ALA A 633 -8.39 61.54 -17.61
CA ALA A 633 -9.34 62.01 -18.63
C ALA A 633 -8.90 61.69 -20.09
N LYS A 634 -8.07 60.66 -20.31
CA LYS A 634 -7.47 60.36 -21.64
C LYS A 634 -7.06 58.89 -21.94
N SER A 635 -7.44 57.91 -21.11
CA SER A 635 -7.11 56.48 -21.42
C SER A 635 -8.32 55.63 -21.85
N ILE A 636 -9.56 56.03 -21.57
CA ILE A 636 -10.76 55.29 -22.01
C ILE A 636 -11.35 55.93 -23.27
N ARG A 637 -10.59 55.84 -24.38
CA ARG A 637 -11.09 56.07 -25.76
C ARG A 637 -10.40 55.20 -26.83
N THR A 638 -9.54 54.27 -26.43
CA THR A 638 -8.67 53.48 -27.33
C THR A 638 -8.65 51.99 -27.00
N TYR A 639 -9.77 51.45 -26.49
CA TYR A 639 -9.99 50.00 -26.39
C TYR A 639 -11.44 49.62 -26.76
N ASN A 640 -11.96 50.22 -27.83
CA ASN A 640 -13.21 49.77 -28.46
C ASN A 640 -13.17 49.98 -29.99
N LYS A 641 -12.03 49.63 -30.61
CA LYS A 641 -11.84 49.46 -32.05
C LYS A 641 -10.73 48.44 -32.33
N LYS A 642 -11.13 47.32 -32.94
CA LYS A 642 -10.35 46.18 -33.49
C LYS A 642 -10.08 45.02 -32.54
N GLY A 643 -10.29 43.82 -33.10
CA GLY A 643 -9.70 42.55 -32.67
C GLY A 643 -10.71 41.63 -32.01
#